data_AF-A0A1H8EID5-F1
#
_entry.id   AF-A0A1H8EID5-F1
#
_cell.length_a   1.000
_cell.length_b   1.000
_cell.length_c   1.000
_cell.angle_alpha   90.00
_cell.angle_beta   90.00
_cell.angle_gamma   90.00
#
_symmetry.space_group_name_H-M   'P 1'
#
loop_
_entity.id
_entity.type
_entity.pdbx_description
1 polymer ?
#
loop_
_entity_poly.entity_id
_entity_poly.type
_entity_poly.pdbx_seq_one_letter_code
_entity_poly.pdbx_strand_id
1 'polypeptide(L)'
;MSKRIITFIISLMLVFSSGFSIFAKDKSANDLMFATEMEMSKGEKDKLADSATAKNGGKVIVIDINRTSLENFENIKFLRNKMEKEGYIGLMNIRGDKGYDDRRNYATFGATGRADINSDIPIDFKMANKKNIGIYEAATGQKAEAINLMNINDLDLFNQTKGDYKSKLGYLGDTLVSDGKKISVLGNSDYYDNEGNYVKNRDFCLSVMDSKGRIGSGEIDKINYSNVNFPFGISSDYNKLKEKTDELYKDSDLLFVDLGDTYRLDMYKTNLNEKTYKKMKFAIYNKVSDYIEHVFDIAGPNDTIYVMSSFPSKLDYSNNRRLAPVVRFDMSQKSRGLLQSSTTRRDGVIANMDIGVDILNRFGIKNKEMVGKVLTEKKMDGNLNYIFKEYKKIVAVSSIRMSIINIYVTFISVSWVVAALALWQKNRLPAKYRNKILLMLKELVKFGLIMPLAFLTAPILHPSSELQIALVIIAVSIIYYLIASKLFKGDDIMQIGFYSLVMILLITIDSAISTPLMQSNIMSYDPMIGARYYGVGNEYEGVTIGSAILGFAVLHEKKNFPKWLTALLLAVILFISASPGMGANVGGAISECIAYLAFVLLIFGVKIDFKRMIGILVATVLLVAAFATADILLGMQSHLGNFVEQIRINGPMEVVYVFARKIAMNVQLAQTTVWVNILLVGLVILAITIFRPNRNFSLMKKKYPIIYDGFLATIVGCLVTLLVNDSGIIAAATDSIYLLIPILIILINKGVKNKIC
;
A
#
# COMPACT_ATOMS: atom_id res chain seq x y z
N MET A 1 28.72 32.97 0.70
CA MET A 1 27.64 32.04 1.06
C MET A 1 27.64 30.77 0.20
N SER A 2 27.78 30.84 -1.14
CA SER A 2 27.74 29.62 -1.98
C SER A 2 28.90 28.64 -1.75
N LYS A 3 30.12 29.12 -1.43
CA LYS A 3 31.26 28.23 -1.14
C LYS A 3 31.01 27.33 0.07
N ARG A 4 30.47 27.85 1.19
CA ARG A 4 30.21 27.04 2.40
C ARG A 4 29.11 26.00 2.19
N ILE A 5 28.10 26.30 1.37
CA ILE A 5 27.03 25.35 1.01
C ILE A 5 27.58 24.26 0.09
N ILE A 6 28.41 24.63 -0.89
CA ILE A 6 29.08 23.65 -1.78
C ILE A 6 30.06 22.78 -0.99
N THR A 7 30.83 23.34 -0.05
CA THR A 7 31.70 22.56 0.83
C THR A 7 30.88 21.62 1.72
N PHE A 8 29.74 22.07 2.24
CA PHE A 8 28.83 21.21 2.99
C PHE A 8 28.27 20.07 2.13
N ILE A 9 27.83 20.34 0.90
CA ILE A 9 27.33 19.33 -0.05
C ILE A 9 28.42 18.34 -0.45
N ILE A 10 29.65 18.81 -0.73
CA ILE A 10 30.78 17.95 -1.09
C ILE A 10 31.24 17.13 0.11
N SER A 11 31.29 17.70 1.31
CA SER A 11 31.56 16.97 2.55
C SER A 11 30.48 15.93 2.83
N LEU A 12 29.20 16.26 2.60
CA LEU A 12 28.10 15.31 2.76
C LEU A 12 28.21 14.16 1.73
N MET A 13 28.45 14.47 0.45
CA MET A 13 28.66 13.44 -0.59
C MET A 13 29.90 12.58 -0.34
N LEU A 14 30.99 13.15 0.19
CA LEU A 14 32.20 12.40 0.54
C LEU A 14 31.99 11.51 1.77
N VAL A 15 31.22 11.96 2.77
CA VAL A 15 30.79 11.13 3.91
C VAL A 15 29.87 9.99 3.42
N PHE A 16 28.96 10.29 2.49
CA PHE A 16 28.11 9.27 1.86
C PHE A 16 28.95 8.27 1.04
N SER A 17 29.94 8.70 0.25
CA SER A 17 30.74 7.78 -0.57
C SER A 17 31.77 6.97 0.23
N SER A 18 32.28 7.50 1.34
CA SER A 18 33.29 6.82 2.18
C SER A 18 32.68 5.92 3.26
N GLY A 19 31.42 6.13 3.65
CA GLY A 19 30.70 5.23 4.56
C GLY A 19 30.27 3.90 3.93
N PHE A 20 30.19 3.81 2.59
CA PHE A 20 29.67 2.62 1.89
C PHE A 20 30.56 1.38 2.00
N SER A 21 31.88 1.52 2.22
CA SER A 21 32.79 0.37 2.32
C SER A 21 32.94 -0.18 3.73
N ILE A 22 32.56 0.58 4.76
CA ILE A 22 32.72 0.17 6.17
C ILE A 22 31.43 -0.45 6.74
N PHE A 23 30.26 -0.08 6.21
CA PHE A 23 28.97 -0.66 6.62
C PHE A 23 28.50 -1.83 5.76
N ALA A 24 29.20 -2.13 4.67
CA ALA A 24 28.94 -3.31 3.81
C ALA A 24 29.86 -4.49 4.13
N LYS A 25 30.46 -4.52 5.33
CA LYS A 25 30.98 -5.78 5.86
C LYS A 25 29.81 -6.50 6.48
N ASP A 26 29.11 -7.21 5.60
CA ASP A 26 28.10 -8.20 5.93
C ASP A 26 28.59 -8.99 7.14
N LYS A 27 27.81 -8.97 8.22
CA LYS A 27 28.05 -9.88 9.34
C LYS A 27 27.58 -11.25 8.85
N SER A 28 28.34 -11.85 7.93
CA SER A 28 28.25 -13.25 7.52
C SER A 28 28.87 -14.15 8.59
N ALA A 29 28.68 -13.81 9.86
CA ALA A 29 28.79 -14.77 10.94
C ALA A 29 27.39 -15.37 11.04
N ASN A 30 27.27 -16.64 10.64
CA ASN A 30 26.16 -17.50 11.04
C ASN A 30 26.15 -17.57 12.57
N ASP A 31 25.65 -16.54 13.24
CA ASP A 31 25.06 -16.73 14.55
C ASP A 31 23.83 -17.60 14.27
N LEU A 32 23.96 -18.90 14.55
CA LEU A 32 22.84 -19.84 14.58
C LEU A 32 21.84 -19.30 15.61
N MET A 33 20.97 -18.41 15.17
CA MET A 33 19.88 -17.90 15.99
C MET A 33 18.87 -19.02 16.14
N PHE A 34 18.52 -19.33 17.38
CA PHE A 34 17.44 -20.25 17.68
C PHE A 34 16.10 -19.52 17.55
N ALA A 35 15.07 -20.22 17.12
CA ALA A 35 13.70 -19.75 17.31
C ALA A 35 13.46 -19.59 18.82
N THR A 36 12.85 -18.47 19.21
CA THR A 36 12.45 -18.25 20.60
C THR A 36 11.13 -18.93 20.87
N GLU A 37 11.00 -19.53 22.06
CA GLU A 37 9.69 -20.04 22.51
C GLU A 37 8.71 -18.86 22.61
N MET A 38 7.59 -18.96 21.89
CA MET A 38 6.52 -17.96 21.96
C MET A 38 5.53 -18.32 23.07
N GLU A 39 5.32 -17.39 23.99
CA GLU A 39 4.23 -17.50 24.95
C GLU A 39 2.88 -17.34 24.23
N MET A 40 1.89 -18.13 24.64
CA MET A 40 0.55 -18.02 24.07
C MET A 40 -0.07 -16.67 24.44
N SER A 41 -0.54 -15.94 23.44
CA SER A 41 -1.24 -14.68 23.64
C SER A 41 -2.68 -14.90 24.13
N LYS A 42 -3.12 -14.10 25.11
CA LYS A 42 -4.51 -14.09 25.59
C LYS A 42 -5.27 -12.87 25.09
N GLY A 43 -6.54 -13.08 24.74
CA GLY A 43 -7.44 -12.00 24.36
C GLY A 43 -7.97 -11.21 25.55
N GLU A 44 -8.66 -10.13 25.25
CA GLU A 44 -9.50 -9.42 26.20
C GLU A 44 -10.94 -9.32 25.67
N LYS A 45 -11.90 -9.18 26.58
CA LYS A 45 -13.31 -9.05 26.21
C LYS A 45 -13.54 -7.77 25.40
N ASP A 46 -14.11 -7.92 24.21
CA ASP A 46 -14.52 -6.81 23.37
C ASP A 46 -15.95 -6.37 23.72
N LYS A 47 -16.07 -5.28 24.47
CA LYS A 47 -17.37 -4.69 24.83
C LYS A 47 -18.10 -4.08 23.64
N LEU A 48 -17.41 -3.82 22.52
CA LEU A 48 -17.99 -3.25 21.31
C LEU A 48 -18.50 -4.31 20.34
N ALA A 49 -18.25 -5.60 20.62
CA ALA A 49 -18.79 -6.69 19.82
C ALA A 49 -20.32 -6.75 19.95
N ASP A 50 -21.00 -6.49 18.83
CA ASP A 50 -22.46 -6.35 18.77
C ASP A 50 -23.14 -7.47 17.97
N SER A 51 -22.38 -8.45 17.48
CA SER A 51 -22.94 -9.55 16.70
C SER A 51 -23.77 -10.51 17.56
N ALA A 52 -24.76 -11.16 16.95
CA ALA A 52 -25.51 -12.24 17.61
C ALA A 52 -24.59 -13.39 18.01
N THR A 53 -23.57 -13.69 17.21
CA THR A 53 -22.53 -14.70 17.49
C THR A 53 -21.84 -14.42 18.82
N ALA A 54 -21.45 -13.16 19.06
CA ALA A 54 -20.76 -12.76 20.28
C ALA A 54 -21.71 -12.72 21.49
N LYS A 55 -22.94 -12.23 21.31
CA LYS A 55 -23.90 -12.01 22.39
C LYS A 55 -24.63 -13.28 22.83
N ASN A 56 -24.99 -14.13 21.88
CA ASN A 56 -25.88 -15.27 22.08
C ASN A 56 -25.15 -16.63 21.98
N GLY A 57 -23.82 -16.62 21.75
CA GLY A 57 -23.02 -17.83 21.68
C GLY A 57 -23.23 -18.62 20.38
N GLY A 58 -22.85 -18.03 19.25
CA GLY A 58 -22.84 -18.70 17.94
C GLY A 58 -21.45 -19.24 17.57
N LYS A 59 -21.41 -20.01 16.47
CA LYS A 59 -20.20 -20.55 15.86
C LYS A 59 -19.75 -19.70 14.67
N VAL A 60 -18.49 -19.83 14.29
CA VAL A 60 -17.93 -19.22 13.09
C VAL A 60 -17.49 -20.32 12.13
N ILE A 61 -18.01 -20.29 10.91
CA ILE A 61 -17.62 -21.22 9.85
C ILE A 61 -16.96 -20.44 8.73
N VAL A 62 -15.78 -20.86 8.31
CA VAL A 62 -15.03 -20.29 7.19
C VAL A 62 -14.94 -21.33 6.09
N ILE A 63 -15.51 -21.02 4.92
CA ILE A 63 -15.44 -21.85 3.72
C ILE A 63 -14.51 -21.15 2.73
N ASP A 64 -13.37 -21.76 2.48
CA ASP A 64 -12.43 -21.30 1.49
C ASP A 64 -12.60 -22.06 0.18
N ILE A 65 -12.83 -21.30 -0.88
CA ILE A 65 -12.99 -21.73 -2.26
C ILE A 65 -11.83 -21.11 -3.04
N ASN A 66 -10.61 -21.41 -2.62
CA ASN A 66 -9.40 -20.76 -3.09
C ASN A 66 -9.28 -20.79 -4.63
N ARG A 67 -8.61 -19.78 -5.22
CA ARG A 67 -8.47 -19.56 -6.68
C ARG A 67 -9.76 -19.20 -7.42
N THR A 68 -10.73 -18.62 -6.73
CA THR A 68 -12.03 -18.25 -7.30
C THR A 68 -12.23 -16.74 -7.33
N SER A 69 -12.46 -16.18 -8.52
CA SER A 69 -12.72 -14.74 -8.70
C SER A 69 -14.13 -14.33 -8.27
N LEU A 70 -14.36 -13.01 -8.14
CA LEU A 70 -15.69 -12.47 -7.87
C LEU A 70 -16.73 -12.88 -8.93
N GLU A 71 -16.38 -12.82 -10.22
CA GLU A 71 -17.25 -13.29 -11.31
C GLU A 71 -17.55 -14.80 -11.20
N ASN A 72 -16.63 -15.56 -10.61
CA ASN A 72 -16.82 -16.98 -10.40
C ASN A 72 -17.76 -17.29 -9.23
N PHE A 73 -17.87 -16.42 -8.21
CA PHE A 73 -18.84 -16.60 -7.13
C PHE A 73 -20.28 -16.59 -7.67
N GLU A 74 -20.57 -15.77 -8.69
CA GLU A 74 -21.89 -15.75 -9.34
C GLU A 74 -22.21 -17.02 -10.15
N ASN A 75 -21.21 -17.85 -10.43
CA ASN A 75 -21.39 -19.13 -11.12
C ASN A 75 -21.69 -20.28 -10.16
N ILE A 76 -21.62 -20.04 -8.84
CA ILE A 76 -21.97 -21.02 -7.80
C ILE A 76 -23.42 -20.76 -7.41
N LYS A 77 -24.34 -21.64 -7.83
CA LYS A 77 -25.80 -21.40 -7.83
C LYS A 77 -26.34 -20.99 -6.46
N PHE A 78 -26.07 -21.76 -5.41
CA PHE A 78 -26.56 -21.47 -4.07
C PHE A 78 -25.99 -20.15 -3.54
N LEU A 79 -24.66 -19.96 -3.65
CA LEU A 79 -23.97 -18.76 -3.20
C LEU A 79 -24.51 -17.50 -3.89
N ARG A 80 -24.67 -17.52 -5.22
CA ARG A 80 -25.28 -16.41 -5.97
C ARG A 80 -26.66 -16.06 -5.43
N ASN A 81 -27.54 -17.05 -5.32
CA ASN A 81 -28.92 -16.85 -4.85
C ASN A 81 -28.95 -16.30 -3.41
N LYS A 82 -27.97 -16.66 -2.58
CA LYS A 82 -27.83 -16.16 -1.22
C LYS A 82 -27.34 -14.70 -1.21
N MET A 83 -26.28 -14.39 -1.95
CA MET A 83 -25.72 -13.03 -2.09
C MET A 83 -26.73 -12.01 -2.65
N GLU A 84 -27.66 -12.45 -3.50
CA GLU A 84 -28.74 -11.61 -4.01
C GLU A 84 -29.71 -11.16 -2.90
N LYS A 85 -29.85 -11.94 -1.82
CA LYS A 85 -30.83 -11.71 -0.76
C LYS A 85 -30.20 -11.11 0.49
N GLU A 86 -29.05 -11.64 0.91
CA GLU A 86 -28.39 -11.29 2.17
C GLU A 86 -26.88 -11.48 2.07
N GLY A 87 -26.17 -11.01 3.09
CA GLY A 87 -24.72 -11.09 3.19
C GLY A 87 -24.01 -9.81 2.77
N TYR A 88 -22.81 -9.64 3.32
CA TYR A 88 -21.96 -8.49 3.10
C TYR A 88 -20.73 -8.91 2.31
N ILE A 89 -20.52 -8.24 1.17
CA ILE A 89 -19.43 -8.58 0.25
C ILE A 89 -18.27 -7.60 0.33
N GLY A 90 -17.05 -8.13 0.27
CA GLY A 90 -15.83 -7.36 0.24
C GLY A 90 -14.80 -7.98 -0.71
N LEU A 91 -13.83 -7.16 -1.11
CA LEU A 91 -12.67 -7.53 -1.90
C LEU A 91 -11.42 -7.36 -1.04
N MET A 92 -10.84 -8.48 -0.67
CA MET A 92 -9.70 -8.58 0.22
C MET A 92 -8.39 -8.41 -0.55
N ASN A 93 -7.54 -7.52 -0.07
CA ASN A 93 -6.15 -7.47 -0.50
C ASN A 93 -5.36 -8.63 0.13
N ILE A 94 -4.59 -9.34 -0.70
CA ILE A 94 -3.87 -10.59 -0.35
C ILE A 94 -2.42 -10.39 0.09
N ARG A 95 -2.00 -9.15 0.37
CA ARG A 95 -0.59 -8.86 0.60
C ARG A 95 -0.09 -9.42 1.94
N GLY A 96 0.96 -10.21 1.90
CA GLY A 96 1.77 -10.50 3.08
C GLY A 96 2.96 -9.55 3.20
N ASP A 97 3.93 -9.91 4.02
CA ASP A 97 5.20 -9.20 4.05
C ASP A 97 6.05 -9.59 2.84
N LYS A 98 6.64 -8.62 2.15
CA LYS A 98 7.47 -8.81 0.93
C LYS A 98 6.85 -9.61 -0.22
N GLY A 99 5.57 -9.96 -0.17
CA GLY A 99 4.95 -10.81 -1.18
C GLY A 99 3.42 -10.83 -1.16
N TYR A 100 2.87 -11.57 -2.12
CA TYR A 100 1.44 -11.69 -2.37
C TYR A 100 1.10 -13.14 -2.72
N ASP A 101 1.71 -14.14 -2.10
CA ASP A 101 1.41 -15.56 -2.33
C ASP A 101 0.50 -16.14 -1.24
N ASP A 102 -0.05 -17.32 -1.51
CA ASP A 102 -1.03 -18.02 -0.67
C ASP A 102 -0.53 -18.19 0.77
N ARG A 103 0.72 -18.64 0.97
CA ARG A 103 1.28 -18.92 2.29
C ARG A 103 1.36 -17.68 3.14
N ARG A 104 1.93 -16.61 2.57
CA ARG A 104 2.01 -15.32 3.27
C ARG A 104 0.64 -14.76 3.59
N ASN A 105 -0.34 -14.95 2.70
CA ASN A 105 -1.70 -14.48 2.93
C ASN A 105 -2.39 -15.25 4.07
N TYR A 106 -2.34 -16.58 4.07
CA TYR A 106 -2.89 -17.40 5.17
C TYR A 106 -2.21 -17.09 6.50
N ALA A 107 -0.87 -17.03 6.52
CA ALA A 107 -0.13 -16.67 7.72
C ALA A 107 -0.54 -15.28 8.25
N THR A 108 -0.79 -14.31 7.36
CA THR A 108 -1.21 -12.95 7.73
C THR A 108 -2.63 -12.91 8.34
N PHE A 109 -3.53 -13.84 8.01
CA PHE A 109 -4.86 -13.91 8.67
C PHE A 109 -4.72 -14.15 10.17
N GLY A 110 -3.81 -15.05 10.55
CA GLY A 110 -3.62 -15.49 11.93
C GLY A 110 -2.54 -14.74 12.70
N ALA A 111 -1.81 -13.82 12.06
CA ALA A 111 -0.66 -13.13 12.65
C ALA A 111 -1.01 -11.78 13.29
N THR A 112 -0.08 -11.22 14.05
CA THR A 112 -0.21 -9.85 14.58
C THR A 112 -0.25 -8.77 13.50
N GLY A 113 0.28 -9.06 12.31
CA GLY A 113 0.33 -8.16 11.17
C GLY A 113 0.70 -8.92 9.89
N ARG A 114 1.30 -8.23 8.91
CA ARG A 114 1.75 -8.88 7.66
C ARG A 114 2.90 -9.85 7.97
N ALA A 115 2.74 -11.11 7.59
CA ALA A 115 3.71 -12.17 7.83
C ALA A 115 4.55 -12.48 6.58
N ASP A 116 5.83 -12.82 6.76
CA ASP A 116 6.69 -13.32 5.69
C ASP A 116 6.89 -14.84 5.84
N ILE A 117 6.67 -15.57 4.76
CA ILE A 117 6.92 -17.01 4.67
C ILE A 117 7.78 -17.23 3.43
N ASN A 118 8.92 -17.90 3.60
CA ASN A 118 9.75 -18.28 2.47
C ASN A 118 9.04 -19.35 1.62
N SER A 119 9.05 -19.19 0.29
CA SER A 119 8.52 -20.19 -0.64
C SER A 119 9.28 -21.52 -0.58
N ASP A 120 10.57 -21.47 -0.23
CA ASP A 120 11.46 -22.63 -0.24
C ASP A 120 11.35 -23.46 1.05
N ILE A 121 10.80 -22.88 2.12
CA ILE A 121 10.53 -23.61 3.37
C ILE A 121 9.24 -24.42 3.15
N PRO A 122 9.27 -25.76 3.29
CA PRO A 122 8.08 -26.58 3.13
C PRO A 122 7.07 -26.29 4.25
N ILE A 123 5.77 -26.40 3.97
CA ILE A 123 4.72 -26.32 5.00
C ILE A 123 4.27 -27.74 5.33
N ASP A 124 4.72 -28.28 6.47
CA ASP A 124 4.56 -29.71 6.80
C ASP A 124 3.53 -29.93 7.93
N PHE A 125 2.25 -29.63 7.65
CA PHE A 125 1.17 -29.97 8.57
C PHE A 125 0.85 -31.47 8.51
N LYS A 126 0.87 -32.11 9.69
CA LYS A 126 0.57 -33.54 9.83
C LYS A 126 -0.46 -33.81 10.91
N MET A 127 -1.34 -34.77 10.64
CA MET A 127 -2.15 -35.41 11.66
C MET A 127 -1.27 -36.13 12.68
N ALA A 128 -1.67 -36.05 13.94
CA ALA A 128 -1.00 -36.71 15.04
C ALA A 128 -1.07 -38.23 14.91
N ASN A 129 0.10 -38.85 15.07
CA ASN A 129 0.26 -40.28 15.26
C ASN A 129 1.47 -40.51 16.15
N LYS A 130 1.65 -41.74 16.65
CA LYS A 130 2.73 -42.07 17.60
C LYS A 130 4.11 -41.58 17.15
N LYS A 131 4.40 -41.62 15.84
CA LYS A 131 5.68 -41.16 15.28
C LYS A 131 5.76 -39.64 15.23
N ASN A 132 4.75 -38.99 14.64
CA ASN A 132 4.76 -37.54 14.43
C ASN A 132 4.71 -36.77 15.76
N ILE A 133 3.97 -37.28 16.76
CA ILE A 133 3.92 -36.69 18.11
C ILE A 133 5.34 -36.59 18.68
N GLY A 134 6.08 -37.71 18.73
CA GLY A 134 7.43 -37.72 19.29
C GLY A 134 8.40 -36.80 18.53
N ILE A 135 8.29 -36.71 17.19
CA ILE A 135 9.13 -35.80 16.40
C ILE A 135 8.80 -34.33 16.73
N TYR A 136 7.53 -33.98 16.79
CA TYR A 136 7.09 -32.62 17.06
C TYR A 136 7.47 -32.18 18.49
N GLU A 137 7.19 -33.02 19.49
CA GLU A 137 7.50 -32.74 20.90
C GLU A 137 9.01 -32.63 21.12
N ALA A 138 9.82 -33.46 20.44
CA ALA A 138 11.27 -33.36 20.51
C ALA A 138 11.82 -32.09 19.85
N ALA A 139 11.20 -31.61 18.76
CA ALA A 139 11.65 -30.44 18.03
C ALA A 139 11.24 -29.12 18.69
N THR A 140 10.06 -29.09 19.33
CA THR A 140 9.46 -27.86 19.87
C THR A 140 9.48 -27.79 21.40
N GLY A 141 9.63 -28.91 22.10
CA GLY A 141 9.42 -29.00 23.54
C GLY A 141 7.94 -28.87 23.95
N GLN A 142 7.01 -28.76 23.00
CA GLN A 142 5.58 -28.53 23.24
C GLN A 142 4.80 -29.81 23.01
N LYS A 143 3.76 -30.05 23.81
CA LYS A 143 2.84 -31.17 23.63
C LYS A 143 2.10 -31.05 22.29
N ALA A 144 2.04 -32.13 21.54
CA ALA A 144 1.34 -32.19 20.26
C ALA A 144 -0.20 -32.16 20.45
N GLU A 145 -0.90 -31.55 19.49
CA GLU A 145 -2.37 -31.60 19.34
C GLU A 145 -2.77 -32.50 18.16
N ALA A 146 -4.03 -32.49 17.72
CA ALA A 146 -4.51 -33.32 16.61
C ALA A 146 -3.77 -33.07 15.29
N ILE A 147 -3.41 -31.82 15.00
CA ILE A 147 -2.67 -31.40 13.81
C ILE A 147 -1.51 -30.51 14.24
N ASN A 148 -0.31 -30.76 13.69
CA ASN A 148 0.90 -30.04 14.06
C ASN A 148 1.72 -29.67 12.82
N LEU A 149 2.24 -28.44 12.79
CA LEU A 149 3.25 -27.98 11.85
C LEU A 149 4.62 -28.42 12.32
N MET A 150 5.19 -29.42 11.63
CA MET A 150 6.41 -30.09 12.09
C MET A 150 7.65 -29.19 12.12
N ASN A 151 7.66 -28.13 11.31
CA ASN A 151 8.78 -27.22 11.13
C ASN A 151 8.47 -25.76 11.52
N ILE A 152 7.56 -25.55 12.48
CA ILE A 152 7.16 -24.21 12.96
C ILE A 152 8.35 -23.32 13.35
N ASN A 153 9.37 -23.87 14.01
CA ASN A 153 10.54 -23.11 14.46
C ASN A 153 11.31 -22.46 13.28
N ASP A 154 11.39 -23.14 12.13
CA ASP A 154 12.06 -22.61 10.94
C ASP A 154 11.27 -21.45 10.32
N LEU A 155 9.95 -21.61 10.23
CA LEU A 155 9.04 -20.57 9.74
C LEU A 155 9.08 -19.33 10.63
N ASP A 156 8.97 -19.49 11.95
CA ASP A 156 8.98 -18.37 12.86
C ASP A 156 10.34 -17.66 12.85
N LEU A 157 11.45 -18.40 12.91
CA LEU A 157 12.80 -17.82 12.83
C LEU A 157 12.99 -17.01 11.54
N PHE A 158 12.55 -17.54 10.39
CA PHE A 158 12.62 -16.80 9.14
C PHE A 158 11.80 -15.51 9.20
N ASN A 159 10.54 -15.60 9.64
CA ASN A 159 9.63 -14.47 9.72
C ASN A 159 10.15 -13.38 10.69
N GLN A 160 10.71 -13.74 11.85
CA GLN A 160 11.28 -12.80 12.82
C GLN A 160 12.58 -12.13 12.32
N THR A 161 13.42 -12.87 11.59
CA THR A 161 14.74 -12.38 11.17
C THR A 161 14.74 -11.69 9.81
N LYS A 162 13.83 -12.08 8.91
CA LYS A 162 13.75 -11.57 7.53
C LYS A 162 12.54 -10.70 7.26
N GLY A 163 11.45 -10.82 8.03
CA GLY A 163 10.28 -9.96 7.90
C GLY A 163 10.58 -8.50 8.27
N ASP A 164 10.04 -7.55 7.49
CA ASP A 164 10.13 -6.12 7.80
C ASP A 164 9.22 -5.74 8.97
N TYR A 165 8.06 -6.41 9.10
CA TYR A 165 7.09 -6.16 10.18
C TYR A 165 7.41 -6.92 11.45
N LYS A 166 8.23 -7.99 11.38
CA LYS A 166 8.52 -8.92 12.49
C LYS A 166 7.22 -9.35 13.18
N SER A 167 6.19 -9.65 12.39
CA SER A 167 4.88 -10.08 12.89
C SER A 167 5.03 -11.41 13.63
N LYS A 168 4.12 -11.75 14.53
CA LYS A 168 4.14 -13.04 15.23
C LYS A 168 3.04 -13.94 14.67
N LEU A 169 3.38 -15.20 14.40
CA LEU A 169 2.48 -16.17 13.76
C LEU A 169 1.55 -16.83 14.78
N GLY A 170 0.38 -17.30 14.32
CA GLY A 170 -0.53 -18.13 15.12
C GLY A 170 -1.27 -17.42 16.26
N TYR A 171 -1.30 -16.09 16.24
CA TYR A 171 -1.92 -15.26 17.27
C TYR A 171 -3.45 -15.36 17.31
N LEU A 172 -4.11 -15.57 16.17
CA LEU A 172 -5.54 -15.88 16.14
C LEU A 172 -5.83 -17.18 16.90
N GLY A 173 -5.05 -18.24 16.63
CA GLY A 173 -5.18 -19.52 17.30
C GLY A 173 -4.93 -19.41 18.81
N ASP A 174 -3.84 -18.76 19.21
CA ASP A 174 -3.52 -18.50 20.62
C ASP A 174 -4.66 -17.81 21.35
N THR A 175 -5.17 -16.73 20.78
CA THR A 175 -6.21 -15.90 21.40
C THR A 175 -7.50 -16.68 21.57
N LEU A 176 -7.91 -17.45 20.56
CA LEU A 176 -9.11 -18.27 20.64
C LEU A 176 -8.97 -19.39 21.68
N VAL A 177 -7.87 -20.15 21.64
CA VAL A 177 -7.66 -21.30 22.52
C VAL A 177 -7.52 -20.87 23.98
N SER A 178 -6.78 -19.79 24.25
CA SER A 178 -6.58 -19.27 25.62
C SER A 178 -7.85 -18.67 26.24
N ASP A 179 -8.81 -18.26 25.42
CA ASP A 179 -10.16 -17.84 25.82
C ASP A 179 -11.19 -18.98 25.73
N GLY A 180 -10.71 -20.23 25.62
CA GLY A 180 -11.52 -21.45 25.74
C GLY A 180 -12.31 -21.82 24.49
N LYS A 181 -11.99 -21.23 23.34
CA LYS A 181 -12.60 -21.58 22.05
C LYS A 181 -11.91 -22.76 21.40
N LYS A 182 -12.70 -23.64 20.80
CA LYS A 182 -12.23 -24.82 20.06
C LYS A 182 -12.14 -24.53 18.57
N ILE A 183 -10.99 -24.85 17.98
CA ILE A 183 -10.71 -24.65 16.55
C ILE A 183 -10.61 -26.01 15.85
N SER A 184 -11.32 -26.14 14.74
CA SER A 184 -11.24 -27.29 13.83
C SER A 184 -10.92 -26.85 12.41
N VAL A 185 -10.14 -27.66 11.70
CA VAL A 185 -9.88 -27.51 10.26
C VAL A 185 -10.31 -28.74 9.47
N LEU A 186 -10.76 -28.54 8.23
CA LEU A 186 -11.20 -29.64 7.36
C LEU A 186 -10.79 -29.39 5.92
N GLY A 187 -10.32 -30.43 5.24
CA GLY A 187 -10.00 -30.36 3.82
C GLY A 187 -8.52 -30.12 3.54
N ASN A 188 -8.18 -30.01 2.25
CA ASN A 188 -6.85 -29.69 1.74
C ASN A 188 -6.90 -29.42 0.23
N SER A 189 -5.78 -28.88 -0.27
CA SER A 189 -5.52 -28.62 -1.68
C SER A 189 -4.44 -29.55 -2.25
N ASP A 190 -4.22 -30.74 -1.64
CA ASP A 190 -3.20 -31.72 -2.04
C ASP A 190 -3.37 -32.13 -3.51
N TYR A 191 -2.28 -32.30 -4.27
CA TYR A 191 -2.31 -32.63 -5.70
C TYR A 191 -1.08 -33.42 -6.15
N TYR A 192 -1.10 -33.97 -7.37
CA TYR A 192 0.09 -34.57 -7.99
C TYR A 192 0.79 -33.55 -8.88
N ASP A 193 2.10 -33.35 -8.71
CA ASP A 193 2.85 -32.47 -9.61
C ASP A 193 3.08 -33.10 -10.99
N ASN A 194 3.77 -32.38 -11.87
CA ASN A 194 4.05 -32.84 -13.24
C ASN A 194 5.00 -34.06 -13.29
N GLU A 195 5.72 -34.34 -12.21
CA GLU A 195 6.62 -35.49 -12.07
C GLU A 195 5.87 -36.70 -11.46
N GLY A 196 4.61 -36.52 -11.06
CA GLY A 196 3.79 -37.54 -10.42
C GLY A 196 4.01 -37.64 -8.91
N ASN A 197 4.75 -36.70 -8.30
CA ASN A 197 4.93 -36.68 -6.85
C ASN A 197 3.67 -36.13 -6.17
N TYR A 198 3.32 -36.72 -5.02
CA TYR A 198 2.21 -36.24 -4.22
C TYR A 198 2.62 -35.03 -3.38
N VAL A 199 2.12 -33.85 -3.76
CA VAL A 199 2.36 -32.59 -3.07
C VAL A 199 1.25 -32.32 -2.07
N LYS A 200 1.63 -32.20 -0.80
CA LYS A 200 0.71 -31.82 0.28
C LYS A 200 0.59 -30.30 0.34
N ASN A 201 -0.57 -29.76 0.00
CA ASN A 201 -0.87 -28.35 0.13
C ASN A 201 -1.97 -28.18 1.18
N ARG A 202 -1.52 -27.79 2.37
CA ARG A 202 -2.36 -27.60 3.58
C ARG A 202 -2.14 -26.22 4.17
N ASP A 203 -1.72 -25.28 3.33
CA ASP A 203 -1.23 -23.96 3.72
C ASP A 203 -2.33 -23.15 4.45
N PHE A 204 -3.61 -23.43 4.18
CA PHE A 204 -4.74 -22.79 4.86
C PHE A 204 -4.71 -22.95 6.40
N CYS A 205 -4.09 -24.02 6.90
CA CYS A 205 -3.91 -24.26 8.34
C CYS A 205 -3.07 -23.16 9.03
N LEU A 206 -2.19 -22.46 8.29
CA LEU A 206 -1.42 -21.32 8.81
C LEU A 206 -2.32 -20.20 9.37
N SER A 207 -3.56 -20.12 8.89
CA SER A 207 -4.52 -19.07 9.26
C SER A 207 -4.99 -19.17 10.71
N VAL A 208 -5.07 -20.38 11.26
CA VAL A 208 -5.77 -20.67 12.52
C VAL A 208 -4.96 -21.51 13.51
N MET A 209 -3.74 -21.93 13.13
CA MET A 209 -2.81 -22.56 14.08
C MET A 209 -2.51 -21.63 15.25
N ASP A 210 -2.19 -22.21 16.41
CA ASP A 210 -1.61 -21.47 17.52
C ASP A 210 -0.14 -21.09 17.23
N SER A 211 0.49 -20.28 18.08
CA SER A 211 1.88 -19.83 17.89
C SER A 211 2.90 -20.99 17.91
N LYS A 212 2.50 -22.15 18.45
CA LYS A 212 3.27 -23.38 18.48
C LYS A 212 3.03 -24.24 17.23
N GLY A 213 2.22 -23.78 16.29
CA GLY A 213 1.92 -24.49 15.04
C GLY A 213 0.93 -25.63 15.21
N ARG A 214 0.06 -25.59 16.21
CA ARG A 214 -0.87 -26.68 16.56
C ARG A 214 -2.32 -26.30 16.29
N ILE A 215 -3.15 -27.30 16.00
CA ILE A 215 -4.61 -27.18 15.87
C ILE A 215 -5.26 -28.35 16.61
N GLY A 216 -6.24 -28.03 17.46
CA GLY A 216 -6.82 -28.97 18.43
C GLY A 216 -7.67 -30.09 17.83
N SER A 217 -8.27 -29.89 16.65
CA SER A 217 -9.10 -30.89 15.98
C SER A 217 -9.15 -30.66 14.46
N GLY A 218 -9.55 -31.67 13.70
CA GLY A 218 -9.72 -31.57 12.27
C GLY A 218 -9.44 -32.84 11.48
N GLU A 219 -9.65 -32.78 10.17
CA GLU A 219 -9.26 -33.82 9.21
C GLU A 219 -8.71 -33.16 7.94
N ILE A 220 -7.39 -33.20 7.79
CA ILE A 220 -6.64 -32.65 6.65
C ILE A 220 -6.03 -33.75 5.78
N ASP A 221 -6.18 -35.00 6.21
CA ASP A 221 -5.79 -36.20 5.49
C ASP A 221 -7.06 -36.92 4.98
N LYS A 222 -6.92 -37.93 4.12
CA LYS A 222 -8.00 -38.85 3.71
C LYS A 222 -9.35 -38.22 3.30
N ILE A 223 -9.39 -36.94 2.91
CA ILE A 223 -10.59 -36.21 2.44
C ILE A 223 -10.67 -36.13 0.91
N ASN A 224 -9.71 -36.74 0.22
CA ASN A 224 -9.67 -36.86 -1.23
C ASN A 224 -9.82 -38.32 -1.66
N TYR A 225 -10.29 -38.53 -2.88
CA TYR A 225 -10.32 -39.83 -3.55
C TYR A 225 -9.79 -39.71 -4.99
N SER A 226 -9.33 -40.85 -5.54
CA SER A 226 -8.90 -40.94 -6.93
C SER A 226 -10.08 -40.70 -7.88
N ASN A 227 -9.93 -39.76 -8.80
CA ASN A 227 -10.94 -39.43 -9.80
C ASN A 227 -10.26 -38.94 -11.09
N VAL A 228 -10.08 -39.86 -12.04
CA VAL A 228 -9.41 -39.62 -13.33
C VAL A 228 -10.09 -38.56 -14.21
N ASN A 229 -11.35 -38.22 -13.92
CA ASN A 229 -12.08 -37.20 -14.66
C ASN A 229 -11.86 -35.78 -14.10
N PHE A 230 -11.04 -35.63 -13.05
CA PHE A 230 -10.77 -34.38 -12.36
C PHE A 230 -9.30 -33.97 -12.50
N PRO A 231 -8.97 -32.68 -12.25
CA PRO A 231 -7.58 -32.19 -12.23
C PRO A 231 -6.63 -33.12 -11.46
N PHE A 232 -5.49 -33.46 -12.06
CA PHE A 232 -4.48 -34.36 -11.48
C PHE A 232 -4.98 -35.78 -11.11
N GLY A 233 -6.15 -36.20 -11.59
CA GLY A 233 -6.72 -37.51 -11.26
C GLY A 233 -7.21 -37.63 -9.80
N ILE A 234 -7.46 -36.52 -9.11
CA ILE A 234 -7.87 -36.46 -7.70
C ILE A 234 -9.02 -35.48 -7.52
N SER A 235 -9.95 -35.78 -6.61
CA SER A 235 -11.05 -34.87 -6.25
C SER A 235 -11.30 -34.94 -4.75
N SER A 236 -11.74 -33.82 -4.17
CA SER A 236 -12.27 -33.81 -2.80
C SER A 236 -13.51 -34.71 -2.70
N ASP A 237 -13.57 -35.50 -1.64
CA ASP A 237 -14.75 -36.31 -1.31
C ASP A 237 -15.79 -35.44 -0.61
N TYR A 238 -16.69 -34.84 -1.39
CA TYR A 238 -17.70 -33.93 -0.86
C TYR A 238 -18.71 -34.60 0.08
N ASN A 239 -18.94 -35.90 -0.03
CA ASN A 239 -19.81 -36.62 0.91
C ASN A 239 -19.11 -36.74 2.26
N LYS A 240 -17.84 -37.13 2.24
CA LYS A 240 -17.02 -37.18 3.45
C LYS A 240 -16.78 -35.79 4.06
N LEU A 241 -16.63 -34.76 3.24
CA LEU A 241 -16.57 -33.37 3.72
C LEU A 241 -17.85 -33.00 4.46
N LYS A 242 -19.04 -33.30 3.93
CA LYS A 242 -20.31 -33.05 4.63
C LYS A 242 -20.40 -33.81 5.96
N GLU A 243 -20.10 -35.11 5.94
CA GLU A 243 -20.10 -35.95 7.15
C GLU A 243 -19.17 -35.40 8.23
N LYS A 244 -17.93 -35.06 7.86
CA LYS A 244 -16.94 -34.51 8.79
C LYS A 244 -17.27 -33.09 9.23
N THR A 245 -17.93 -32.30 8.39
CA THR A 245 -18.46 -31.00 8.78
C THR A 245 -19.53 -31.16 9.86
N ASP A 246 -20.46 -32.11 9.73
CA ASP A 246 -21.50 -32.36 10.75
C ASP A 246 -20.91 -32.80 12.10
N GLU A 247 -19.84 -33.58 12.08
CA GLU A 247 -19.09 -34.00 13.27
C GLU A 247 -18.35 -32.82 13.90
N LEU A 248 -17.49 -32.15 13.13
CA LEU A 248 -16.63 -31.08 13.63
C LEU A 248 -17.43 -29.83 14.03
N TYR A 249 -18.55 -29.54 13.36
CA TYR A 249 -19.44 -28.44 13.71
C TYR A 249 -19.98 -28.57 15.14
N LYS A 250 -20.25 -29.79 15.63
CA LYS A 250 -20.73 -30.01 17.00
C LYS A 250 -19.65 -29.68 18.03
N ASP A 251 -18.42 -30.07 17.75
CA ASP A 251 -17.30 -30.03 18.70
C ASP A 251 -16.36 -28.82 18.56
N SER A 252 -16.63 -27.89 17.64
CA SER A 252 -15.83 -26.67 17.44
C SER A 252 -16.62 -25.38 17.57
N ASP A 253 -15.95 -24.31 17.95
CA ASP A 253 -16.48 -22.95 17.90
C ASP A 253 -16.13 -22.28 16.57
N LEU A 254 -14.91 -22.50 16.07
CA LEU A 254 -14.43 -22.08 14.76
C LEU A 254 -14.14 -23.31 13.89
N LEU A 255 -14.80 -23.41 12.73
CA LEU A 255 -14.53 -24.44 11.72
C LEU A 255 -14.03 -23.79 10.42
N PHE A 256 -12.79 -24.07 10.02
CA PHE A 256 -12.22 -23.61 8.75
C PHE A 256 -12.13 -24.76 7.75
N VAL A 257 -12.82 -24.65 6.61
CA VAL A 257 -12.89 -25.66 5.57
C VAL A 257 -12.24 -25.20 4.26
N ASP A 258 -11.26 -25.94 3.75
CA ASP A 258 -10.71 -25.78 2.40
C ASP A 258 -11.28 -26.86 1.45
N LEU A 259 -12.00 -26.44 0.40
CA LEU A 259 -12.62 -27.38 -0.54
C LEU A 259 -11.64 -27.97 -1.56
N GLY A 260 -10.50 -27.32 -1.82
CA GLY A 260 -9.40 -27.82 -2.65
C GLY A 260 -9.61 -27.93 -4.17
N ASP A 261 -10.78 -28.35 -4.67
CA ASP A 261 -10.97 -28.66 -6.09
C ASP A 261 -10.86 -27.43 -7.02
N THR A 262 -11.20 -26.23 -6.53
CA THR A 262 -11.01 -24.98 -7.29
C THR A 262 -9.53 -24.61 -7.42
N TYR A 263 -8.73 -24.84 -6.38
CA TYR A 263 -7.27 -24.70 -6.44
C TYR A 263 -6.67 -25.67 -7.48
N ARG A 264 -7.05 -26.95 -7.41
CA ARG A 264 -6.58 -27.97 -8.36
C ARG A 264 -6.94 -27.63 -9.80
N LEU A 265 -8.16 -27.13 -10.05
CA LEU A 265 -8.60 -26.71 -11.38
C LEU A 265 -7.76 -25.55 -11.93
N ASP A 266 -7.47 -24.54 -11.10
CA ASP A 266 -6.66 -23.39 -11.53
C ASP A 266 -5.21 -23.80 -11.82
N MET A 267 -4.64 -24.68 -11.01
CA MET A 267 -3.31 -25.25 -11.21
C MET A 267 -3.22 -26.11 -12.48
N TYR A 268 -4.25 -26.89 -12.79
CA TYR A 268 -4.28 -27.80 -13.94
C TYR A 268 -4.73 -27.13 -15.25
N LYS A 269 -5.14 -25.86 -15.19
CA LYS A 269 -5.76 -25.13 -16.30
C LYS A 269 -4.95 -25.16 -17.60
N THR A 270 -3.63 -25.12 -17.52
CA THR A 270 -2.74 -25.13 -18.70
C THR A 270 -2.83 -26.42 -19.53
N ASN A 271 -3.33 -27.51 -18.95
CA ASN A 271 -3.53 -28.79 -19.60
C ASN A 271 -4.91 -28.94 -20.24
N LEU A 272 -5.77 -27.92 -20.15
CA LEU A 272 -7.17 -27.99 -20.57
C LEU A 272 -7.45 -27.00 -21.71
N ASN A 273 -8.18 -27.46 -22.73
CA ASN A 273 -8.82 -26.54 -23.67
C ASN A 273 -10.06 -25.88 -23.05
N GLU A 274 -10.55 -24.80 -23.67
CA GLU A 274 -11.65 -24.00 -23.14
C GLU A 274 -12.93 -24.83 -22.86
N LYS A 275 -13.30 -25.73 -23.78
CA LYS A 275 -14.50 -26.57 -23.64
C LYS A 275 -14.40 -27.51 -22.44
N THR A 276 -13.24 -28.15 -22.27
CA THR A 276 -12.99 -29.09 -21.17
C THR A 276 -12.91 -28.36 -19.84
N TYR A 277 -12.23 -27.21 -19.81
CA TYR A 277 -12.16 -26.34 -18.64
C TYR A 277 -13.56 -25.90 -18.19
N LYS A 278 -14.42 -25.42 -19.09
CA LYS A 278 -15.80 -25.04 -18.76
C LYS A 278 -16.61 -26.20 -18.18
N LYS A 279 -16.49 -27.39 -18.77
CA LYS A 279 -17.19 -28.61 -18.29
C LYS A 279 -16.72 -29.00 -16.88
N MET A 280 -15.41 -29.06 -16.64
CA MET A 280 -14.85 -29.40 -15.33
C MET A 280 -15.19 -28.34 -14.28
N LYS A 281 -15.06 -27.05 -14.63
CA LYS A 281 -15.45 -25.93 -13.77
C LYS A 281 -16.91 -26.04 -13.33
N PHE A 282 -17.82 -26.30 -14.26
CA PHE A 282 -19.24 -26.49 -13.95
C PHE A 282 -19.47 -27.67 -12.99
N ALA A 283 -18.82 -28.81 -13.22
CA ALA A 283 -18.93 -29.97 -12.34
C ALA A 283 -18.42 -29.68 -10.92
N ILE A 284 -17.28 -29.00 -10.79
CA ILE A 284 -16.73 -28.57 -9.50
C ILE A 284 -17.68 -27.58 -8.81
N TYR A 285 -18.20 -26.59 -9.53
CA TYR A 285 -19.03 -25.54 -8.94
C TYR A 285 -20.39 -26.07 -8.46
N ASN A 286 -20.94 -27.10 -9.10
CA ASN A 286 -22.12 -27.77 -8.56
C ASN A 286 -21.82 -28.47 -7.23
N LYS A 287 -20.73 -29.23 -7.14
CA LYS A 287 -20.32 -29.87 -5.87
C LYS A 287 -20.07 -28.84 -4.76
N VAL A 288 -19.40 -27.74 -5.09
CA VAL A 288 -19.18 -26.60 -4.17
C VAL A 288 -20.50 -25.98 -3.75
N SER A 289 -21.42 -25.74 -4.69
CA SER A 289 -22.76 -25.20 -4.39
C SER A 289 -23.52 -26.10 -3.42
N ASP A 290 -23.53 -27.41 -3.67
CA ASP A 290 -24.23 -28.40 -2.84
C ASP A 290 -23.60 -28.52 -1.44
N TYR A 291 -22.30 -28.24 -1.31
CA TYR A 291 -21.62 -28.21 -0.01
C TYR A 291 -21.95 -26.95 0.77
N ILE A 292 -21.92 -25.78 0.12
CA ILE A 292 -22.27 -24.52 0.78
C ILE A 292 -23.72 -24.59 1.28
N GLU A 293 -24.65 -25.08 0.44
CA GLU A 293 -26.05 -25.30 0.84
C GLU A 293 -26.16 -26.13 2.13
N HIS A 294 -25.46 -27.26 2.20
CA HIS A 294 -25.41 -28.11 3.38
C HIS A 294 -24.92 -27.37 4.64
N VAL A 295 -23.85 -26.57 4.53
CA VAL A 295 -23.35 -25.78 5.66
C VAL A 295 -24.39 -24.76 6.15
N PHE A 296 -25.13 -24.14 5.24
CA PHE A 296 -26.20 -23.21 5.59
C PHE A 296 -27.42 -23.90 6.23
N ASP A 297 -27.69 -25.16 5.89
CA ASP A 297 -28.79 -25.94 6.46
C ASP A 297 -28.53 -26.35 7.92
N ILE A 298 -27.27 -26.61 8.27
CA ILE A 298 -26.88 -27.01 9.64
C ILE A 298 -26.54 -25.82 10.56
N ALA A 299 -26.26 -24.65 9.98
CA ALA A 299 -25.84 -23.46 10.73
C ALA A 299 -26.95 -22.94 11.64
N GLY A 300 -26.58 -22.63 12.89
CA GLY A 300 -27.48 -22.07 13.88
C GLY A 300 -27.88 -20.62 13.57
N PRO A 301 -28.97 -20.12 14.19
CA PRO A 301 -29.46 -18.75 13.95
C PRO A 301 -28.51 -17.65 14.43
N ASN A 302 -27.56 -17.98 15.30
CA ASN A 302 -26.56 -17.03 15.81
C ASN A 302 -25.19 -17.19 15.14
N ASP A 303 -25.05 -18.09 14.16
CA ASP A 303 -23.75 -18.38 13.55
C ASP A 303 -23.35 -17.33 12.51
N THR A 304 -22.05 -17.22 12.28
CA THR A 304 -21.47 -16.43 11.18
C THR A 304 -20.77 -17.36 10.20
N ILE A 305 -21.08 -17.21 8.91
CA ILE A 305 -20.46 -17.96 7.82
C ILE A 305 -19.66 -16.98 6.94
N TYR A 306 -18.38 -17.27 6.74
CA TYR A 306 -17.55 -16.62 5.72
C TYR A 306 -17.42 -17.56 4.53
N VAL A 307 -17.70 -17.06 3.33
CA VAL A 307 -17.35 -17.72 2.08
C VAL A 307 -16.34 -16.83 1.37
N MET A 308 -15.13 -17.32 1.21
CA MET A 308 -14.04 -16.52 0.64
C MET A 308 -13.23 -17.32 -0.37
N SER A 309 -12.49 -16.59 -1.20
CA SER A 309 -11.37 -17.15 -1.93
C SER A 309 -10.12 -16.54 -1.35
N SER A 310 -9.35 -17.28 -0.56
CA SER A 310 -8.16 -16.72 0.09
C SER A 310 -7.16 -16.15 -0.91
N PHE A 311 -7.10 -16.71 -2.12
CA PHE A 311 -6.25 -16.22 -3.19
C PHE A 311 -7.01 -16.14 -4.53
N PRO A 312 -6.75 -15.13 -5.39
CA PRO A 312 -7.34 -15.05 -6.73
C PRO A 312 -6.85 -16.18 -7.66
N SER A 313 -7.52 -16.39 -8.80
CA SER A 313 -7.01 -17.34 -9.81
C SER A 313 -5.63 -16.91 -10.31
N LYS A 314 -4.79 -17.85 -10.78
CA LYS A 314 -3.48 -17.54 -11.38
C LYS A 314 -3.58 -16.57 -12.55
N LEU A 315 -4.64 -16.71 -13.35
CA LEU A 315 -4.92 -15.79 -14.45
C LEU A 315 -5.21 -14.38 -13.94
N ASP A 316 -5.96 -14.25 -12.86
CA ASP A 316 -6.27 -12.95 -12.29
C ASP A 316 -5.01 -12.34 -11.66
N TYR A 317 -4.26 -13.13 -10.91
CA TYR A 317 -3.00 -12.72 -10.31
C TYR A 317 -2.00 -12.17 -11.35
N SER A 318 -1.81 -12.89 -12.46
CA SER A 318 -0.89 -12.49 -13.54
C SER A 318 -1.33 -11.23 -14.28
N ASN A 319 -2.64 -10.94 -14.30
CA ASN A 319 -3.23 -9.73 -14.89
C ASN A 319 -3.45 -8.61 -13.87
N ASN A 320 -2.76 -8.63 -12.72
CA ASN A 320 -2.89 -7.65 -11.63
C ASN A 320 -4.33 -7.52 -11.07
N ARG A 321 -5.14 -8.57 -11.19
CA ARG A 321 -6.47 -8.72 -10.58
C ARG A 321 -6.35 -9.49 -9.28
N ARG A 322 -5.69 -8.89 -8.30
CA ARG A 322 -5.24 -9.55 -7.06
C ARG A 322 -6.18 -9.43 -5.85
N LEU A 323 -7.34 -8.79 -5.98
CA LEU A 323 -8.30 -8.75 -4.88
C LEU A 323 -9.15 -10.02 -4.84
N ALA A 324 -9.21 -10.62 -3.66
CA ALA A 324 -9.89 -11.87 -3.39
C ALA A 324 -11.31 -11.61 -2.84
N PRO A 325 -12.37 -12.23 -3.38
CA PRO A 325 -13.72 -12.04 -2.84
C PRO A 325 -13.89 -12.67 -1.46
N VAL A 326 -14.59 -11.97 -0.57
CA VAL A 326 -15.04 -12.42 0.75
C VAL A 326 -16.50 -12.05 0.92
N VAL A 327 -17.33 -12.99 1.36
CA VAL A 327 -18.72 -12.75 1.70
C VAL A 327 -18.97 -13.24 3.12
N ARG A 328 -19.49 -12.36 3.98
CA ARG A 328 -19.91 -12.71 5.34
C ARG A 328 -21.43 -12.78 5.43
N PHE A 329 -21.94 -13.86 6.00
CA PHE A 329 -23.34 -14.07 6.31
C PHE A 329 -23.49 -14.22 7.83
N ASP A 330 -24.15 -13.27 8.46
CA ASP A 330 -24.56 -13.38 9.86
C ASP A 330 -25.98 -13.96 9.88
N MET A 331 -26.15 -15.21 10.32
CA MET A 331 -27.42 -15.97 10.17
C MET A 331 -28.62 -15.33 10.88
N SER A 332 -28.33 -14.46 11.86
CA SER A 332 -29.33 -13.66 12.58
C SER A 332 -29.86 -12.46 11.78
N GLN A 333 -29.21 -12.08 10.67
CA GLN A 333 -29.52 -10.91 9.86
C GLN A 333 -29.84 -11.30 8.42
N LYS A 334 -30.96 -10.77 7.90
CA LYS A 334 -31.36 -10.95 6.49
C LYS A 334 -31.08 -9.73 5.63
N SER A 335 -30.02 -8.98 5.94
CA SER A 335 -29.61 -7.79 5.17
C SER A 335 -28.43 -8.07 4.27
N ARG A 336 -28.31 -7.24 3.22
CA ARG A 336 -27.20 -7.25 2.27
C ARG A 336 -26.47 -5.93 2.23
N GLY A 337 -25.20 -5.96 1.85
CA GLY A 337 -24.39 -4.76 1.75
C GLY A 337 -22.94 -5.03 1.41
N LEU A 338 -22.08 -4.10 1.82
CA LEU A 338 -20.63 -4.16 1.66
C LEU A 338 -19.94 -4.35 3.01
N LEU A 339 -18.83 -5.08 3.00
CA LEU A 339 -17.87 -5.08 4.08
C LEU A 339 -17.00 -3.82 3.99
N GLN A 340 -16.75 -3.19 5.14
CA GLN A 340 -15.86 -2.06 5.29
C GLN A 340 -14.82 -2.34 6.37
N SER A 341 -13.64 -1.75 6.22
CA SER A 341 -12.59 -1.80 7.22
C SER A 341 -11.98 -0.42 7.41
N SER A 342 -11.65 -0.06 8.66
CA SER A 342 -10.89 1.16 8.94
C SER A 342 -9.42 1.06 8.52
N THR A 343 -8.92 -0.15 8.21
CA THR A 343 -7.61 -0.39 7.60
C THR A 343 -7.55 0.20 6.18
N THR A 344 -8.58 -0.03 5.38
CA THR A 344 -8.64 0.39 3.98
C THR A 344 -9.36 1.70 3.78
N ARG A 345 -10.36 2.00 4.63
CA ARG A 345 -11.27 3.15 4.53
C ARG A 345 -11.93 3.28 3.17
N ARG A 346 -12.24 2.13 2.56
CA ARG A 346 -12.86 2.04 1.24
C ARG A 346 -13.99 1.03 1.27
N ASP A 347 -15.13 1.44 0.71
CA ASP A 347 -16.32 0.61 0.62
C ASP A 347 -16.05 -0.64 -0.21
N GLY A 348 -16.29 -1.81 0.38
CA GLY A 348 -16.12 -3.09 -0.32
C GLY A 348 -14.68 -3.52 -0.54
N VAL A 349 -13.68 -2.86 0.06
CA VAL A 349 -12.27 -3.29 0.03
C VAL A 349 -11.77 -3.49 1.44
N ILE A 350 -11.18 -4.64 1.75
CA ILE A 350 -10.68 -5.00 3.09
C ILE A 350 -9.23 -5.50 3.01
N ALA A 351 -8.52 -5.55 4.14
CA ALA A 351 -7.20 -6.16 4.20
C ALA A 351 -7.30 -7.60 4.75
N ASN A 352 -6.40 -8.48 4.31
CA ASN A 352 -6.31 -9.84 4.85
C ASN A 352 -6.14 -9.93 6.37
N MET A 353 -5.32 -9.04 6.95
CA MET A 353 -5.15 -8.91 8.40
C MET A 353 -6.43 -8.56 9.18
N ASP A 354 -7.47 -8.06 8.50
CA ASP A 354 -8.75 -7.75 9.13
C ASP A 354 -9.59 -9.01 9.41
N ILE A 355 -9.37 -10.10 8.66
CA ILE A 355 -10.16 -11.34 8.78
C ILE A 355 -10.02 -11.97 10.16
N GLY A 356 -8.79 -12.15 10.66
CA GLY A 356 -8.57 -12.72 11.99
C GLY A 356 -9.14 -11.86 13.11
N VAL A 357 -9.02 -10.54 13.00
CA VAL A 357 -9.58 -9.60 13.98
C VAL A 357 -11.12 -9.63 13.99
N ASP A 358 -11.74 -9.74 12.81
CA ASP A 358 -13.20 -9.86 12.71
C ASP A 358 -13.70 -11.18 13.30
N ILE A 359 -12.99 -12.30 13.05
CA ILE A 359 -13.31 -13.61 13.65
C ILE A 359 -13.25 -13.53 15.19
N LEU A 360 -12.21 -12.92 15.78
CA LEU A 360 -12.15 -12.71 17.22
C LEU A 360 -13.34 -11.89 17.74
N ASN A 361 -13.68 -10.81 17.03
CA ASN A 361 -14.81 -9.97 17.39
C ASN A 361 -16.15 -10.71 17.33
N ARG A 362 -16.32 -11.68 16.42
CA ARG A 362 -17.51 -12.56 16.40
C ARG A 362 -17.67 -13.39 17.66
N PHE A 363 -16.59 -13.64 18.40
CA PHE A 363 -16.62 -14.30 19.72
C PHE A 363 -16.63 -13.32 20.90
N GLY A 364 -16.69 -12.00 20.65
CA GLY A 364 -16.59 -10.99 21.70
C GLY A 364 -15.19 -10.86 22.31
N ILE A 365 -14.17 -11.24 21.55
CA ILE A 365 -12.76 -11.21 21.95
C ILE A 365 -12.03 -10.19 21.08
N LYS A 366 -11.01 -9.53 21.62
CA LYS A 366 -10.06 -8.73 20.84
C LYS A 366 -8.64 -8.95 21.35
N ASN A 367 -7.66 -8.76 20.47
CA ASN A 367 -6.24 -8.82 20.80
C ASN A 367 -5.58 -7.48 20.40
N LYS A 368 -4.87 -6.83 21.33
CA LYS A 368 -4.23 -5.54 21.10
C LYS A 368 -3.01 -5.62 20.19
N GLU A 369 -2.35 -6.78 20.11
CA GLU A 369 -1.17 -6.97 19.27
C GLU A 369 -1.54 -7.16 17.79
N MET A 370 -2.77 -7.61 17.49
CA MET A 370 -3.25 -7.72 16.12
C MET A 370 -3.63 -6.34 15.56
N VAL A 371 -2.88 -5.89 14.54
CA VAL A 371 -3.04 -4.55 13.96
C VAL A 371 -4.24 -4.41 13.02
N GLY A 372 -4.88 -5.52 12.65
CA GLY A 372 -6.10 -5.55 11.84
C GLY A 372 -7.27 -4.82 12.47
N LYS A 373 -8.35 -4.63 11.71
CA LYS A 373 -9.55 -3.92 12.16
C LYS A 373 -10.80 -4.76 11.96
N VAL A 374 -11.73 -4.66 12.91
CA VAL A 374 -13.05 -5.31 12.83
C VAL A 374 -13.78 -4.84 11.57
N LEU A 375 -14.46 -5.77 10.89
CA LEU A 375 -15.20 -5.45 9.68
C LEU A 375 -16.58 -4.90 10.02
N THR A 376 -16.89 -3.73 9.49
CA THR A 376 -18.18 -3.06 9.64
C THR A 376 -19.05 -3.24 8.41
N GLU A 377 -20.36 -3.09 8.62
CA GLU A 377 -21.39 -3.35 7.61
C GLU A 377 -21.92 -2.03 7.03
N LYS A 378 -21.91 -1.91 5.71
CA LYS A 378 -22.65 -0.86 5.01
C LYS A 378 -23.80 -1.47 4.22
N LYS A 379 -25.01 -1.36 4.76
CA LYS A 379 -26.23 -1.80 4.05
C LYS A 379 -26.33 -1.06 2.72
N MET A 380 -26.51 -1.83 1.65
CA MET A 380 -26.59 -1.30 0.30
C MET A 380 -27.35 -2.26 -0.59
N ASP A 381 -28.44 -1.77 -1.19
CA ASP A 381 -29.09 -2.47 -2.29
C ASP A 381 -28.26 -2.33 -3.57
N GLY A 382 -28.21 -3.40 -4.37
CA GLY A 382 -27.35 -3.43 -5.57
C GLY A 382 -25.86 -3.48 -5.24
N ASN A 383 -25.48 -3.93 -4.04
CA ASN A 383 -24.10 -4.14 -3.58
C ASN A 383 -23.23 -4.90 -4.59
N LEU A 384 -23.77 -5.94 -5.25
CA LEU A 384 -23.04 -6.69 -6.28
C LEU A 384 -22.67 -5.81 -7.48
N ASN A 385 -23.64 -5.08 -8.05
CA ASN A 385 -23.38 -4.17 -9.17
C ASN A 385 -22.36 -3.08 -8.80
N TYR A 386 -22.47 -2.54 -7.58
CA TYR A 386 -21.49 -1.59 -7.07
C TYR A 386 -20.09 -2.21 -7.01
N ILE A 387 -19.93 -3.37 -6.38
CA ILE A 387 -18.61 -3.96 -6.16
C ILE A 387 -17.96 -4.41 -7.47
N PHE A 388 -18.74 -4.89 -8.45
CA PHE A 388 -18.23 -5.20 -9.78
C PHE A 388 -17.73 -3.95 -10.52
N LYS A 389 -18.49 -2.85 -10.46
CA LYS A 389 -18.10 -1.59 -11.09
C LYS A 389 -16.85 -1.01 -10.42
N GLU A 390 -16.81 -1.04 -9.10
CA GLU A 390 -15.67 -0.55 -8.33
C GLU A 390 -14.42 -1.41 -8.56
N TYR A 391 -14.58 -2.73 -8.64
CA TYR A 391 -13.49 -3.64 -8.96
C TYR A 391 -12.91 -3.39 -10.35
N LYS A 392 -13.77 -3.24 -11.36
CA LYS A 392 -13.33 -2.91 -12.74
C LYS A 392 -12.54 -1.61 -12.79
N LYS A 393 -12.99 -0.59 -12.06
CA LYS A 393 -12.28 0.70 -11.93
C LYS A 393 -10.91 0.52 -11.27
N ILE A 394 -10.83 -0.20 -10.15
CA ILE A 394 -9.57 -0.49 -9.45
C ILE A 394 -8.58 -1.19 -10.39
N VAL A 395 -9.04 -2.24 -11.08
CA VAL A 395 -8.22 -3.02 -12.02
C VAL A 395 -7.71 -2.15 -13.16
N ALA A 396 -8.58 -1.34 -13.78
CA ALA A 396 -8.20 -0.48 -14.90
C ALA A 396 -7.17 0.59 -14.50
N VAL A 397 -7.25 1.15 -13.29
CA VAL A 397 -6.25 2.09 -12.76
C VAL A 397 -4.93 1.37 -12.49
N SER A 398 -4.98 0.21 -11.84
CA SER A 398 -3.79 -0.58 -11.47
C SER A 398 -3.02 -1.07 -12.72
N SER A 399 -3.72 -1.53 -13.76
CA SER A 399 -3.11 -2.10 -14.96
C SER A 399 -2.29 -1.10 -15.79
N ILE A 400 -2.78 0.14 -15.93
CA ILE A 400 -2.11 1.18 -16.74
C ILE A 400 -1.18 2.09 -15.94
N ARG A 401 -1.23 2.03 -14.60
CA ARG A 401 -0.54 2.97 -13.71
C ARG A 401 0.93 3.15 -14.08
N MET A 402 1.69 2.05 -14.12
CA MET A 402 3.12 2.11 -14.39
C MET A 402 3.42 2.63 -15.80
N SER A 403 2.62 2.25 -16.79
CA SER A 403 2.75 2.74 -18.16
C SER A 403 2.57 4.26 -18.22
N ILE A 404 1.52 4.80 -17.59
CA ILE A 404 1.25 6.24 -17.58
C ILE A 404 2.34 7.00 -16.81
N ILE A 405 2.76 6.49 -15.64
CA ILE A 405 3.85 7.11 -14.86
C ILE A 405 5.14 7.14 -15.67
N ASN A 406 5.49 6.03 -16.33
CA ASN A 406 6.71 5.95 -17.14
C ASN A 406 6.65 6.92 -18.33
N ILE A 407 5.51 7.01 -19.02
CA ILE A 407 5.29 7.97 -20.12
C ILE A 407 5.44 9.40 -19.60
N TYR A 408 4.80 9.73 -18.47
CA TYR A 408 4.86 11.05 -17.84
C TYR A 408 6.30 11.44 -17.47
N VAL A 409 6.99 10.57 -16.72
CA VAL A 409 8.37 10.78 -16.26
C VAL A 409 9.33 10.93 -17.44
N THR A 410 9.18 10.08 -18.47
CA THR A 410 10.01 10.14 -19.68
C THR A 410 9.75 11.42 -20.45
N PHE A 411 8.48 11.75 -20.69
CA PHE A 411 8.07 12.96 -21.41
C PHE A 411 8.63 14.23 -20.76
N ILE A 412 8.57 14.33 -19.44
CA ILE A 412 9.11 15.49 -18.71
C ILE A 412 10.62 15.53 -18.75
N SER A 413 11.27 14.41 -18.45
CA SER A 413 12.74 14.32 -18.45
C SER A 413 13.29 14.71 -19.82
N VAL A 414 12.71 14.18 -20.91
CA VAL A 414 13.06 14.55 -22.29
C VAL A 414 12.77 16.01 -22.56
N SER A 415 11.59 16.52 -22.19
CA SER A 415 11.22 17.93 -22.39
C SER A 415 12.21 18.87 -21.70
N TRP A 416 12.65 18.55 -20.49
CA TRP A 416 13.63 19.32 -19.73
C TRP A 416 15.03 19.27 -20.35
N VAL A 417 15.50 18.07 -20.73
CA VAL A 417 16.80 17.90 -21.39
C VAL A 417 16.81 18.66 -22.71
N VAL A 418 15.79 18.50 -23.55
CA VAL A 418 15.69 19.22 -24.84
C VAL A 418 15.59 20.72 -24.62
N ALA A 419 14.82 21.20 -23.63
CA ALA A 419 14.76 22.61 -23.27
C ALA A 419 16.12 23.16 -22.82
N ALA A 420 16.83 22.44 -21.94
CA ALA A 420 18.15 22.82 -21.45
C ALA A 420 19.20 22.83 -22.58
N LEU A 421 19.20 21.82 -23.46
CA LEU A 421 20.06 21.75 -24.63
C LEU A 421 19.75 22.86 -25.63
N ALA A 422 18.48 23.14 -25.91
CA ALA A 422 18.07 24.23 -26.81
C ALA A 422 18.48 25.61 -26.26
N LEU A 423 18.43 25.80 -24.93
CA LEU A 423 18.96 26.98 -24.27
C LEU A 423 20.49 27.05 -24.35
N TRP A 424 21.18 25.94 -24.15
CA TRP A 424 22.64 25.87 -24.16
C TRP A 424 23.21 26.09 -25.57
N GLN A 425 22.61 25.45 -26.58
CA GLN A 425 23.02 25.55 -27.97
C GLN A 425 22.18 26.58 -28.75
N LYS A 426 21.63 27.59 -28.06
CA LYS A 426 20.74 28.61 -28.65
C LYS A 426 21.30 29.25 -29.94
N ASN A 427 22.61 29.45 -30.02
CA ASN A 427 23.27 30.07 -31.18
C ASN A 427 23.47 29.12 -32.37
N ARG A 428 23.35 27.80 -32.15
CA ARG A 428 23.39 26.78 -33.20
C ARG A 428 22.01 26.48 -33.81
N LEU A 429 20.92 26.93 -33.16
CA LEU A 429 19.56 26.78 -33.68
C LEU A 429 19.32 27.71 -34.87
N PRO A 430 18.64 27.25 -35.95
CA PRO A 430 18.31 28.10 -37.08
C PRO A 430 17.55 29.36 -36.64
N ALA A 431 18.08 30.54 -36.96
CA ALA A 431 17.56 31.83 -36.48
C ALA A 431 16.06 32.01 -36.78
N LYS A 432 15.58 31.48 -37.91
CA LYS A 432 14.18 31.50 -38.36
C LYS A 432 13.21 30.76 -37.41
N TYR A 433 13.65 29.66 -36.80
CA TYR A 433 12.79 28.78 -35.98
C TYR A 433 13.10 28.83 -34.48
N ARG A 434 14.27 29.37 -34.10
CA ARG A 434 14.77 29.42 -32.72
C ARG A 434 13.72 29.82 -31.69
N ASN A 435 13.02 30.95 -31.91
CA ASN A 435 12.03 31.45 -30.96
C ASN A 435 10.78 30.56 -30.90
N LYS A 436 10.33 30.02 -32.04
CA LYS A 436 9.18 29.09 -32.09
C LYS A 436 9.49 27.80 -31.33
N ILE A 437 10.69 27.24 -31.52
CA ILE A 437 11.16 26.04 -30.81
C ILE A 437 11.18 26.29 -29.29
N LEU A 438 11.78 27.40 -28.84
CA LEU A 438 11.83 27.74 -27.42
C LEU A 438 10.45 27.96 -26.82
N LEU A 439 9.53 28.64 -27.53
CA LEU A 439 8.16 28.83 -27.08
C LEU A 439 7.39 27.50 -26.99
N MET A 440 7.55 26.60 -27.97
CA MET A 440 6.95 25.26 -27.92
C MET A 440 7.46 24.45 -26.72
N LEU A 441 8.79 24.43 -26.51
CA LEU A 441 9.40 23.73 -25.38
C LEU A 441 8.92 24.29 -24.04
N LYS A 442 8.74 25.60 -23.93
CA LYS A 442 8.17 26.25 -22.73
C LYS A 442 6.78 25.70 -22.41
N GLU A 443 5.91 25.55 -23.42
CA GLU A 443 4.57 24.98 -23.20
C GLU A 443 4.64 23.50 -22.83
N LEU A 444 5.51 22.70 -23.47
CA LEU A 444 5.70 21.29 -23.11
C LEU A 444 6.20 21.11 -21.68
N VAL A 445 7.11 21.97 -21.21
CA VAL A 445 7.62 21.93 -19.83
C VAL A 445 6.50 22.18 -18.80
N LYS A 446 5.49 23.00 -19.10
CA LYS A 446 4.35 23.25 -18.19
C LYS A 446 3.53 21.99 -17.92
N PHE A 447 3.49 21.04 -18.85
CA PHE A 447 2.77 19.77 -18.63
C PHE A 447 3.33 18.95 -17.46
N GLY A 448 4.55 19.24 -16.99
CA GLY A 448 5.05 18.67 -15.75
C GLY A 448 4.27 19.06 -14.50
N LEU A 449 3.67 20.26 -14.47
CA LEU A 449 2.76 20.70 -13.41
C LEU A 449 1.29 20.32 -13.70
N ILE A 450 0.91 20.26 -14.97
CA ILE A 450 -0.48 20.06 -15.38
C ILE A 450 -0.90 18.58 -15.29
N MET A 451 -0.04 17.64 -15.68
CA MET A 451 -0.43 16.23 -15.69
C MET A 451 -0.69 15.66 -14.29
N PRO A 452 0.07 15.99 -13.22
CA PRO A 452 -0.28 15.60 -11.87
C PRO A 452 -1.63 16.15 -11.41
N LEU A 453 -2.01 17.36 -11.85
CA LEU A 453 -3.37 17.90 -11.61
C LEU A 453 -4.39 17.01 -12.29
N ALA A 454 -4.15 16.67 -13.57
CA ALA A 454 -5.04 15.81 -14.33
C ALA A 454 -5.14 14.40 -13.73
N PHE A 455 -4.05 13.82 -13.21
CA PHE A 455 -4.08 12.52 -12.52
C PHE A 455 -4.93 12.55 -11.27
N LEU A 456 -4.90 13.66 -10.52
CA LEU A 456 -5.72 13.83 -9.31
C LEU A 456 -7.21 14.01 -9.64
N THR A 457 -7.55 14.75 -10.70
CA THR A 457 -8.95 15.10 -11.01
C THR A 457 -9.63 14.23 -12.06
N ALA A 458 -8.87 13.49 -12.89
CA ALA A 458 -9.43 12.55 -13.86
C ALA A 458 -10.44 11.54 -13.25
N PRO A 459 -10.23 11.03 -12.02
CA PRO A 459 -11.18 10.10 -11.39
C PRO A 459 -12.58 10.68 -11.13
N ILE A 460 -12.75 12.01 -11.12
CA ILE A 460 -14.05 12.68 -10.94
C ILE A 460 -15.02 12.29 -12.08
N LEU A 461 -14.50 12.00 -13.27
CA LEU A 461 -15.30 11.61 -14.42
C LEU A 461 -15.62 10.10 -14.46
N HIS A 462 -15.25 9.37 -13.41
CA HIS A 462 -15.50 7.93 -13.24
C HIS A 462 -15.14 7.05 -14.46
N PRO A 463 -13.94 7.19 -15.05
CA PRO A 463 -13.53 6.34 -16.16
C PRO A 463 -13.47 4.86 -15.73
N SER A 464 -13.93 3.98 -16.61
CA SER A 464 -14.13 2.55 -16.31
C SER A 464 -13.24 1.60 -17.12
N SER A 465 -12.51 2.14 -18.11
CA SER A 465 -11.56 1.37 -18.93
C SER A 465 -10.24 2.11 -19.07
N GLU A 466 -9.19 1.36 -19.41
CA GLU A 466 -7.83 1.85 -19.62
C GLU A 466 -7.76 3.03 -20.59
N LEU A 467 -8.42 2.88 -21.75
CA LEU A 467 -8.48 3.90 -22.79
C LEU A 467 -9.29 5.13 -22.34
N GLN A 468 -10.39 4.93 -21.60
CA GLN A 468 -11.14 6.06 -21.02
C GLN A 468 -10.28 6.85 -20.04
N ILE A 469 -9.51 6.18 -19.18
CA ILE A 469 -8.63 6.85 -18.22
C ILE A 469 -7.58 7.69 -18.97
N ALA A 470 -6.92 7.12 -19.98
CA ALA A 470 -5.93 7.83 -20.78
C ALA A 470 -6.52 9.06 -21.49
N LEU A 471 -7.68 8.92 -22.15
CA LEU A 471 -8.34 10.03 -22.85
C LEU A 471 -8.81 11.12 -21.89
N VAL A 472 -9.34 10.75 -20.72
CA VAL A 472 -9.76 11.70 -19.70
C VAL A 472 -8.57 12.50 -19.18
N ILE A 473 -7.43 11.85 -18.90
CA ILE A 473 -6.20 12.56 -18.48
C ILE A 473 -5.76 13.58 -19.53
N ILE A 474 -5.76 13.20 -20.80
CA ILE A 474 -5.39 14.10 -21.90
C ILE A 474 -6.37 15.28 -21.97
N ALA A 475 -7.67 15.01 -21.95
CA ALA A 475 -8.71 16.05 -22.01
C ALA A 475 -8.60 17.02 -20.83
N VAL A 476 -8.49 16.51 -19.60
CA VAL A 476 -8.34 17.32 -18.38
C VAL A 476 -7.04 18.14 -18.40
N SER A 477 -5.94 17.57 -18.90
CA SER A 477 -4.67 18.31 -19.07
C SER A 477 -4.82 19.49 -20.03
N ILE A 478 -5.51 19.29 -21.16
CA ILE A 478 -5.80 20.35 -22.14
C ILE A 478 -6.71 21.42 -21.51
N ILE A 479 -7.72 21.02 -20.72
CA ILE A 479 -8.62 21.96 -20.03
C ILE A 479 -7.83 22.87 -19.10
N TYR A 480 -6.98 22.32 -18.22
CA TYR A 480 -6.14 23.13 -17.33
C TYR A 480 -5.20 24.06 -18.10
N TYR A 481 -4.58 23.56 -19.17
CA TYR A 481 -3.74 24.36 -20.06
C TYR A 481 -4.50 25.57 -20.62
N LEU A 482 -5.71 25.35 -21.18
CA LEU A 482 -6.53 26.39 -21.78
C LEU A 482 -7.05 27.40 -20.75
N ILE A 483 -7.47 26.95 -19.57
CA ILE A 483 -7.93 27.82 -18.48
C ILE A 483 -6.84 28.81 -18.09
N ALA A 484 -5.64 28.32 -17.76
CA ALA A 484 -4.54 29.19 -17.36
C ALA A 484 -4.08 30.11 -18.51
N SER A 485 -4.04 29.59 -19.74
CA SER A 485 -3.69 30.37 -20.93
C SER A 485 -4.66 31.51 -21.20
N LYS A 486 -5.96 31.30 -20.93
CA LYS A 486 -7.01 32.31 -21.09
C LYS A 486 -6.99 33.34 -19.96
N LEU A 487 -6.87 32.89 -18.70
CA LEU A 487 -6.87 33.76 -17.52
C LEU A 487 -5.61 34.62 -17.40
N PHE A 488 -4.45 34.06 -17.74
CA PHE A 488 -3.14 34.70 -17.58
C PHE A 488 -2.42 34.81 -18.92
N LYS A 489 -3.10 35.39 -19.90
CA LYS A 489 -2.62 35.52 -21.27
C LYS A 489 -1.28 36.26 -21.30
N GLY A 490 -0.22 35.57 -21.74
CA GLY A 490 1.12 36.13 -21.87
C GLY A 490 1.94 36.24 -20.57
N ASP A 491 1.41 35.80 -19.41
CA ASP A 491 2.15 35.77 -18.15
C ASP A 491 2.37 34.32 -17.67
N ASP A 492 3.44 33.70 -18.17
CA ASP A 492 3.79 32.31 -17.83
C ASP A 492 4.03 32.10 -16.33
N ILE A 493 4.48 33.14 -15.60
CA ILE A 493 4.73 33.04 -14.16
C ILE A 493 3.41 32.92 -13.40
N MET A 494 2.40 33.69 -13.80
CA MET A 494 1.05 33.54 -13.24
C MET A 494 0.42 32.19 -13.61
N GLN A 495 0.70 31.64 -14.79
CA GLN A 495 0.20 30.32 -15.18
C GLN A 495 0.78 29.20 -14.30
N ILE A 496 2.10 29.17 -14.05
CA ILE A 496 2.69 28.18 -13.13
C ILE A 496 2.24 28.38 -11.69
N GLY A 497 2.04 29.62 -11.25
CA GLY A 497 1.46 29.92 -9.94
C GLY A 497 0.04 29.40 -9.83
N PHE A 498 -0.78 29.55 -10.88
CA PHE A 498 -2.13 29.00 -10.93
C PHE A 498 -2.15 27.48 -10.82
N TYR A 499 -1.34 26.75 -11.60
CA TYR A 499 -1.27 25.30 -11.49
C TYR A 499 -0.87 24.84 -10.08
N SER A 500 0.11 25.53 -9.48
CA SER A 500 0.61 25.20 -8.13
C SER A 500 -0.42 25.49 -7.05
N LEU A 501 -1.11 26.64 -7.12
CA LEU A 501 -2.18 27.00 -6.17
C LEU A 501 -3.39 26.09 -6.29
N VAL A 502 -3.81 25.73 -7.51
CA VAL A 502 -4.90 24.77 -7.73
C VAL A 502 -4.51 23.40 -7.20
N MET A 503 -3.26 22.97 -7.39
CA MET A 503 -2.78 21.67 -6.89
C MET A 503 -2.88 21.60 -5.38
N ILE A 504 -2.27 22.56 -4.67
CA ILE A 504 -2.27 22.52 -3.20
C ILE A 504 -3.68 22.67 -2.63
N LEU A 505 -4.53 23.47 -3.27
CA LEU A 505 -5.94 23.60 -2.87
C LEU A 505 -6.68 22.27 -2.99
N LEU A 506 -6.54 21.58 -4.12
CA LEU A 506 -7.20 20.28 -4.34
C LEU A 506 -6.67 19.21 -3.38
N ILE A 507 -5.36 19.12 -3.17
CA ILE A 507 -4.77 18.19 -2.19
C ILE A 507 -5.31 18.45 -0.78
N THR A 508 -5.38 19.72 -0.39
CA THR A 508 -5.84 20.12 0.95
C THR A 508 -7.32 19.78 1.15
N ILE A 509 -8.17 20.10 0.16
CA ILE A 509 -9.60 19.77 0.20
C ILE A 509 -9.80 18.25 0.20
N ASP A 510 -9.10 17.53 -0.67
CA ASP A 510 -9.19 16.06 -0.78
C ASP A 510 -8.80 15.40 0.55
N SER A 511 -7.68 15.83 1.15
CA SER A 511 -7.22 15.35 2.45
C SER A 511 -8.25 15.64 3.54
N ALA A 512 -8.87 16.83 3.52
CA ALA A 512 -9.90 17.22 4.48
C ALA A 512 -11.16 16.33 4.44
N ILE A 513 -11.48 15.73 3.28
CA ILE A 513 -12.63 14.84 3.09
C ILE A 513 -12.25 13.36 2.99
N SER A 514 -11.10 12.96 3.57
CA SER A 514 -10.60 11.56 3.61
C SER A 514 -10.11 10.99 2.27
N THR A 515 -9.55 11.83 1.41
CA THR A 515 -8.76 11.47 0.21
C THR A 515 -9.48 10.71 -0.93
N PRO A 516 -10.76 10.99 -1.26
CA PRO A 516 -11.49 10.28 -2.31
C PRO A 516 -10.85 10.38 -3.71
N LEU A 517 -10.21 11.50 -4.04
CA LEU A 517 -9.51 11.66 -5.33
C LEU A 517 -8.22 10.83 -5.34
N MET A 518 -7.44 10.88 -4.26
CA MET A 518 -6.22 10.09 -4.12
C MET A 518 -6.46 8.57 -4.13
N GLN A 519 -7.61 8.07 -3.66
CA GLN A 519 -7.95 6.63 -3.69
C GLN A 519 -8.08 6.03 -5.11
N SER A 520 -8.27 6.88 -6.13
CA SER A 520 -8.51 6.45 -7.52
C SER A 520 -7.51 7.05 -8.51
N ASN A 521 -6.46 7.69 -8.00
CA ASN A 521 -5.45 8.41 -8.76
C ASN A 521 -4.29 7.50 -9.14
N ILE A 522 -3.82 7.61 -10.39
CA ILE A 522 -2.70 6.82 -10.94
C ILE A 522 -1.39 7.01 -10.18
N MET A 523 -1.13 8.22 -9.68
CA MET A 523 0.11 8.55 -8.97
C MET A 523 -0.05 8.45 -7.44
N SER A 524 -1.13 7.85 -6.93
CA SER A 524 -1.33 7.60 -5.49
C SER A 524 -1.60 6.11 -5.23
N TYR A 525 -2.27 5.72 -4.16
CA TYR A 525 -2.31 4.34 -3.69
C TYR A 525 -2.96 3.37 -4.66
N ASP A 526 -2.48 2.13 -4.58
CA ASP A 526 -3.11 1.00 -5.24
C ASP A 526 -3.59 -0.02 -4.20
N PRO A 527 -4.91 -0.21 -4.02
CA PRO A 527 -5.43 -1.23 -3.12
C PRO A 527 -5.03 -2.65 -3.55
N MET A 528 -4.61 -2.86 -4.80
CA MET A 528 -4.06 -4.12 -5.30
C MET A 528 -2.69 -4.43 -4.70
N ILE A 529 -1.87 -3.39 -4.51
CA ILE A 529 -0.55 -3.47 -3.88
C ILE A 529 -0.69 -3.47 -2.36
N GLY A 530 -1.70 -2.81 -1.79
CA GLY A 530 -1.93 -2.81 -0.34
C GLY A 530 -0.79 -2.21 0.49
N ALA A 531 0.07 -1.38 -0.11
CA ALA A 531 1.15 -0.70 0.63
C ALA A 531 0.60 0.37 1.58
N ARG A 532 -0.41 1.09 1.11
CA ARG A 532 -1.19 2.08 1.85
C ARG A 532 -2.55 2.17 1.15
N TYR A 533 -3.61 2.53 1.88
CA TYR A 533 -4.97 2.58 1.33
C TYR A 533 -5.59 3.98 1.29
N TYR A 534 -5.05 4.94 2.06
CA TYR A 534 -5.53 6.33 2.16
C TYR A 534 -4.40 7.29 2.59
N GLY A 535 -4.64 8.61 2.49
CA GLY A 535 -3.70 9.67 2.87
C GLY A 535 -2.99 10.39 1.72
N VAL A 536 -1.95 11.17 1.99
CA VAL A 536 -1.10 11.75 0.92
C VAL A 536 0.01 10.78 0.51
N GLY A 537 -0.02 10.30 -0.73
CA GLY A 537 0.96 9.34 -1.25
C GLY A 537 2.36 9.94 -1.35
N ASN A 538 3.41 9.11 -1.32
CA ASN A 538 4.80 9.60 -1.34
C ASN A 538 5.09 10.41 -2.62
N GLU A 539 4.47 10.05 -3.75
CA GLU A 539 4.54 10.82 -4.98
C GLU A 539 3.95 12.24 -4.83
N TYR A 540 2.81 12.38 -4.15
CA TYR A 540 2.13 13.67 -3.92
C TYR A 540 2.68 14.45 -2.73
N GLU A 541 3.49 13.83 -1.87
CA GLU A 541 4.15 14.50 -0.77
C GLU A 541 5.10 15.59 -1.28
N GLY A 542 6.00 15.24 -2.22
CA GLY A 542 6.85 16.24 -2.87
C GLY A 542 6.07 17.29 -3.66
N VAL A 543 4.95 16.88 -4.27
CA VAL A 543 4.01 17.81 -4.93
C VAL A 543 3.41 18.81 -3.92
N THR A 544 3.09 18.38 -2.71
CA THR A 544 2.49 19.21 -1.64
C THR A 544 3.49 20.28 -1.17
N ILE A 545 4.74 19.91 -0.97
CA ILE A 545 5.83 20.85 -0.62
C ILE A 545 6.04 21.87 -1.76
N GLY A 546 6.32 21.37 -2.95
CA GLY A 546 6.69 22.19 -4.11
C GLY A 546 5.57 23.12 -4.58
N SER A 547 4.33 22.62 -4.64
CA SER A 547 3.18 23.39 -5.12
C SER A 547 2.77 24.50 -4.14
N ALA A 548 2.80 24.24 -2.84
CA ALA A 548 2.52 25.26 -1.83
C ALA A 548 3.54 26.40 -1.91
N ILE A 549 4.83 26.07 -1.87
CA ILE A 549 5.92 27.06 -1.89
C ILE A 549 5.89 27.86 -3.20
N LEU A 550 5.83 27.20 -4.36
CA LEU A 550 5.82 27.88 -5.66
C LEU A 550 4.57 28.75 -5.84
N GLY A 551 3.40 28.23 -5.46
CA GLY A 551 2.13 28.94 -5.58
C GLY A 551 2.12 30.24 -4.78
N PHE A 552 2.50 30.18 -3.50
CA PHE A 552 2.59 31.38 -2.67
C PHE A 552 3.73 32.31 -3.08
N ALA A 553 4.87 31.78 -3.51
CA ALA A 553 5.98 32.60 -3.98
C ALA A 553 5.60 33.44 -5.21
N VAL A 554 4.90 32.83 -6.19
CA VAL A 554 4.35 33.55 -7.34
C VAL A 554 3.30 34.57 -6.90
N LEU A 555 2.42 34.19 -5.97
CA LEU A 555 1.36 35.07 -5.49
C LEU A 555 1.95 36.33 -4.86
N HIS A 556 2.97 36.21 -3.99
CA HIS A 556 3.67 37.36 -3.40
C HIS A 556 4.46 38.19 -4.41
N GLU A 557 5.06 37.55 -5.41
CA GLU A 557 5.86 38.24 -6.43
C GLU A 557 4.99 39.07 -7.38
N LYS A 558 3.77 38.61 -7.66
CA LYS A 558 2.87 39.21 -8.67
C LYS A 558 1.68 39.94 -8.07
N LYS A 559 1.32 39.64 -6.83
CA LYS A 559 0.21 40.23 -6.07
C LYS A 559 0.71 40.61 -4.68
N ASN A 560 0.18 41.68 -4.12
CA ASN A 560 0.56 42.12 -2.78
C ASN A 560 -0.18 41.29 -1.70
N PHE A 561 0.12 40.00 -1.64
CA PHE A 561 -0.55 39.07 -0.73
C PHE A 561 0.02 39.20 0.70
N PRO A 562 -0.81 39.15 1.76
CA PRO A 562 -0.31 39.30 3.12
C PRO A 562 0.55 38.11 3.56
N LYS A 563 1.79 38.36 3.98
CA LYS A 563 2.75 37.32 4.40
C LYS A 563 2.27 36.49 5.59
N TRP A 564 1.56 37.12 6.54
CA TRP A 564 0.99 36.43 7.70
C TRP A 564 -0.07 35.39 7.29
N LEU A 565 -0.85 35.69 6.24
CA LEU A 565 -1.87 34.77 5.72
C LEU A 565 -1.23 33.57 5.05
N THR A 566 -0.09 33.74 4.36
CA THR A 566 0.69 32.59 3.84
C THR A 566 1.18 31.70 4.96
N ALA A 567 1.70 32.26 6.06
CA ALA A 567 2.12 31.47 7.21
C ALA A 567 0.95 30.68 7.82
N LEU A 568 -0.23 31.32 7.96
CA LEU A 568 -1.44 30.67 8.43
C LEU A 568 -1.90 29.53 7.49
N LEU A 569 -1.94 29.78 6.18
CA LEU A 569 -2.38 28.78 5.21
C LEU A 569 -1.41 27.59 5.13
N LEU A 570 -0.09 27.82 5.18
CA LEU A 570 0.89 26.74 5.24
C LEU A 570 0.78 25.92 6.53
N ALA A 571 0.46 26.55 7.66
CA ALA A 571 0.17 25.85 8.90
C ALA A 571 -1.11 24.99 8.80
N VAL A 572 -2.16 25.49 8.14
CA VAL A 572 -3.39 24.72 7.88
C VAL A 572 -3.12 23.54 6.96
N ILE A 573 -2.35 23.73 5.88
CA ILE A 573 -1.95 22.66 4.96
C ILE A 573 -1.20 21.57 5.73
N LEU A 574 -0.18 21.95 6.50
CA LEU A 574 0.62 21.04 7.32
C LEU A 574 -0.23 20.29 8.36
N PHE A 575 -1.18 20.98 9.00
CA PHE A 575 -2.06 20.36 9.99
C PHE A 575 -2.95 19.29 9.34
N ILE A 576 -3.51 19.59 8.16
CA ILE A 576 -4.38 18.69 7.41
C ILE A 576 -3.58 17.45 6.95
N SER A 577 -2.41 17.65 6.32
CA SER A 577 -1.56 16.56 5.81
C SER A 577 -0.96 15.69 6.91
N ALA A 578 -0.60 16.29 8.06
CA ALA A 578 0.01 15.59 9.19
C ALA A 578 -1.01 14.97 10.16
N SER A 579 -2.31 15.24 10.00
CA SER A 579 -3.32 14.68 10.90
C SER A 579 -3.47 13.15 10.68
N PRO A 580 -3.39 12.32 11.74
CA PRO A 580 -3.49 10.87 11.59
C PRO A 580 -4.82 10.41 10.96
N GLY A 581 -5.90 11.13 11.26
CA GLY A 581 -7.22 10.92 10.70
C GLY A 581 -7.28 11.11 9.17
N MET A 582 -6.35 11.84 8.57
CA MET A 582 -6.31 12.10 7.12
C MET A 582 -5.19 11.35 6.39
N GLY A 583 -4.54 10.38 7.07
CA GLY A 583 -3.51 9.53 6.47
C GLY A 583 -2.11 10.14 6.47
N ALA A 584 -1.68 10.56 7.66
CA ALA A 584 -0.38 11.17 7.91
C ALA A 584 0.81 10.28 7.50
N ASN A 585 1.75 10.87 6.77
CA ASN A 585 3.11 10.37 6.66
C ASN A 585 4.01 11.18 7.61
N VAL A 586 4.60 10.54 8.61
CA VAL A 586 5.51 11.22 9.56
C VAL A 586 6.69 11.86 8.83
N GLY A 587 7.25 11.19 7.82
CA GLY A 587 8.34 11.75 7.02
C GLY A 587 7.91 12.95 6.17
N GLY A 588 6.68 12.92 5.65
CA GLY A 588 6.05 14.06 4.98
C GLY A 588 5.81 15.25 5.89
N ALA A 589 5.23 15.02 7.08
CA ALA A 589 5.02 16.07 8.06
C ALA A 589 6.32 16.77 8.48
N ILE A 590 7.40 15.99 8.67
CA ILE A 590 8.74 16.53 8.98
C ILE A 590 9.24 17.41 7.81
N SER A 591 9.14 16.89 6.58
CA SER A 591 9.66 17.56 5.38
C SER A 591 8.89 18.85 5.07
N GLU A 592 7.56 18.80 5.13
CA GLU A 592 6.67 19.95 4.97
C GLU A 592 6.93 21.01 6.05
N CYS A 593 7.03 20.60 7.32
CA CYS A 593 7.28 21.52 8.42
C CYS A 593 8.58 22.31 8.22
N ILE A 594 9.69 21.61 7.91
CA ILE A 594 10.99 22.25 7.72
C ILE A 594 10.97 23.16 6.48
N ALA A 595 10.40 22.71 5.37
CA ALA A 595 10.35 23.48 4.13
C ALA A 595 9.48 24.74 4.27
N TYR A 596 8.30 24.62 4.91
CA TYR A 596 7.38 25.74 5.10
C TYR A 596 7.92 26.75 6.10
N LEU A 597 8.53 26.32 7.21
CA LEU A 597 9.19 27.24 8.15
C LEU A 597 10.36 27.97 7.48
N ALA A 598 11.17 27.27 6.68
CA ALA A 598 12.23 27.90 5.91
C ALA A 598 11.68 28.96 4.94
N PHE A 599 10.62 28.63 4.19
CA PHE A 599 9.97 29.57 3.27
C PHE A 599 9.41 30.80 3.99
N VAL A 600 8.67 30.60 5.10
CA VAL A 600 8.12 31.70 5.90
C VAL A 600 9.23 32.63 6.38
N LEU A 601 10.31 32.10 6.97
CA LEU A 601 11.42 32.93 7.42
C LEU A 601 12.05 33.75 6.28
N LEU A 602 12.22 33.13 5.10
CA LEU A 602 12.79 33.81 3.94
C LEU A 602 11.89 34.94 3.42
N ILE A 603 10.58 34.73 3.30
CA ILE A 603 9.67 35.80 2.83
C ILE A 603 9.59 36.98 3.82
N PHE A 604 9.82 36.74 5.11
CA PHE A 604 9.96 37.80 6.13
C PHE A 604 11.33 38.48 6.13
N GLY A 605 12.25 38.09 5.23
CA GLY A 605 13.59 38.65 5.13
C GLY A 605 14.55 38.18 6.23
N VAL A 606 14.19 37.11 6.95
CA VAL A 606 15.02 36.55 8.01
C VAL A 606 16.11 35.69 7.39
N LYS A 607 17.37 36.00 7.70
CA LYS A 607 18.51 35.17 7.28
C LYS A 607 18.53 33.90 8.13
N ILE A 608 18.53 32.75 7.46
CA ILE A 608 18.70 31.45 8.12
C ILE A 608 20.15 31.32 8.56
N ASP A 609 20.40 31.44 9.86
CA ASP A 609 21.67 31.11 10.50
C ASP A 609 21.53 29.83 11.34
N PHE A 610 22.65 29.40 11.95
CA PHE A 610 22.68 28.16 12.72
C PHE A 610 21.65 28.13 13.87
N LYS A 611 21.39 29.27 14.53
CA LYS A 611 20.38 29.34 15.61
C LYS A 611 18.97 29.13 15.06
N ARG A 612 18.63 29.76 13.92
CA ARG A 612 17.31 29.60 13.29
C ARG A 612 17.14 28.18 12.73
N MET A 613 18.19 27.57 12.20
CA MET A 613 18.18 26.16 11.78
C MET A 613 17.83 25.23 12.95
N ILE A 614 18.47 25.41 14.10
CA ILE A 614 18.14 24.66 15.32
C ILE A 614 16.70 24.94 15.74
N GLY A 615 16.25 26.20 15.69
CA GLY A 615 14.87 26.57 16.00
C GLY A 615 13.84 25.86 15.12
N ILE A 616 14.09 25.74 13.82
CA ILE A 616 13.25 24.96 12.89
C ILE A 616 13.24 23.49 13.31
N LEU A 617 14.41 22.90 13.55
CA LEU A 617 14.52 21.49 13.96
C LEU A 617 13.73 21.22 15.25
N VAL A 618 13.89 22.07 16.27
CA VAL A 618 13.18 21.97 17.55
C VAL A 618 11.67 22.10 17.33
N ALA A 619 11.22 23.07 16.53
CA ALA A 619 9.80 23.24 16.21
C ALA A 619 9.21 21.99 15.53
N THR A 620 9.95 21.40 14.59
CA THR A 620 9.53 20.15 13.92
C THR A 620 9.48 18.98 14.90
N VAL A 621 10.48 18.83 15.78
CA VAL A 621 10.47 17.77 16.82
C VAL A 621 9.27 17.92 17.76
N LEU A 622 8.97 19.14 18.20
CA LEU A 622 7.80 19.41 19.05
C LEU A 622 6.49 19.09 18.34
N LEU A 623 6.37 19.43 17.05
CA LEU A 623 5.20 19.11 16.25
C LEU A 623 5.00 17.60 16.09
N VAL A 624 6.06 16.86 15.77
CA VAL A 624 6.01 15.40 15.70
C VAL A 624 5.65 14.78 17.05
N ALA A 625 6.23 15.29 18.15
CA ALA A 625 5.91 14.82 19.50
C ALA A 625 4.44 15.09 19.88
N ALA A 626 3.89 16.25 19.48
CA ALA A 626 2.48 16.58 19.71
C ALA A 626 1.55 15.61 18.95
N PHE A 627 1.84 15.32 17.67
CA PHE A 627 1.07 14.34 16.90
C PHE A 627 1.21 12.92 17.44
N ALA A 628 2.42 12.51 17.85
CA ALA A 628 2.66 11.23 18.50
C ALA A 628 1.83 11.07 19.77
N THR A 629 1.79 12.13 20.59
CA THR A 629 1.04 12.14 21.85
C THR A 629 -0.46 12.10 21.57
N ALA A 630 -0.96 12.87 20.61
CA ALA A 630 -2.36 12.86 20.21
C ALA A 630 -2.78 11.48 19.69
N ASP A 631 -1.94 10.83 18.90
CA ASP A 631 -2.17 9.49 18.37
C ASP A 631 -2.27 8.43 19.48
N ILE A 632 -1.33 8.45 20.44
CA ILE A 632 -1.36 7.58 21.63
C ILE A 632 -2.64 7.81 22.46
N LEU A 633 -2.99 9.08 22.72
CA LEU A 633 -4.17 9.43 23.52
C LEU A 633 -5.48 9.06 22.84
N LEU A 634 -5.53 9.13 21.52
CA LEU A 634 -6.70 8.76 20.71
C LEU A 634 -6.79 7.24 20.48
N GLY A 635 -5.83 6.45 20.97
CA GLY A 635 -5.81 4.99 20.81
C GLY A 635 -5.64 4.54 19.36
N MET A 636 -5.16 5.42 18.49
CA MET A 636 -4.80 5.09 17.13
C MET A 636 -3.42 4.44 17.21
N GLN A 637 -3.32 3.13 17.07
CA GLN A 637 -2.03 2.41 17.13
C GLN A 637 -1.13 2.78 15.94
N SER A 638 -0.44 3.92 15.96
CA SER A 638 0.47 4.29 14.86
C SER A 638 1.80 3.54 14.92
N HIS A 639 2.46 3.50 13.75
CA HIS A 639 3.84 3.02 13.59
C HIS A 639 4.84 3.69 14.55
N LEU A 640 4.58 4.94 14.98
CA LEU A 640 5.48 5.66 15.87
C LEU A 640 5.41 5.14 17.31
N GLY A 641 4.21 4.80 17.80
CA GLY A 641 4.04 4.17 19.11
C GLY A 641 4.75 2.80 19.18
N ASN A 642 4.60 1.99 18.14
CA ASN A 642 5.28 0.69 18.03
C ASN A 642 6.81 0.84 17.95
N PHE A 643 7.32 1.86 17.25
CA PHE A 643 8.75 2.11 17.19
C PHE A 643 9.34 2.49 18.55
N VAL A 644 8.64 3.32 19.34
CA VAL A 644 9.06 3.67 20.71
C VAL A 644 9.10 2.42 21.59
N GLU A 645 8.10 1.55 21.48
CA GLU A 645 8.07 0.30 22.24
C GLU A 645 9.16 -0.68 21.77
N GLN A 646 9.44 -0.75 20.47
CA GLN A 646 10.56 -1.54 19.94
C GLN A 646 11.93 -1.06 20.43
N ILE A 647 12.15 0.25 20.55
CA ILE A 647 13.39 0.79 21.16
C ILE A 647 13.48 0.38 22.63
N ARG A 648 12.35 0.42 23.34
CA ARG A 648 12.29 0.04 24.75
C ARG A 648 12.62 -1.44 24.97
N ILE A 649 12.16 -2.33 24.08
CA ILE A 649 12.35 -3.78 24.16
C ILE A 649 13.73 -4.20 23.62
N ASN A 650 14.10 -3.74 22.43
CA ASN A 650 15.29 -4.21 21.70
C ASN A 650 16.52 -3.33 21.90
N GLY A 651 16.39 -2.23 22.64
CA GLY A 651 17.45 -1.26 22.91
C GLY A 651 17.69 -0.26 21.77
N PRO A 652 18.65 0.67 21.95
CA PRO A 652 18.89 1.79 21.04
C PRO A 652 19.41 1.40 19.65
N MET A 653 19.90 0.17 19.48
CA MET A 653 20.36 -0.33 18.18
C MET A 653 19.23 -0.46 17.15
N GLU A 654 17.97 -0.61 17.58
CA GLU A 654 16.82 -0.66 16.67
C GLU A 654 16.70 0.63 15.83
N VAL A 655 17.10 1.77 16.38
CA VAL A 655 17.15 3.04 15.65
C VAL A 655 18.09 2.94 14.45
N VAL A 656 19.29 2.40 14.66
CA VAL A 656 20.29 2.23 13.59
C VAL A 656 19.77 1.29 12.51
N TYR A 657 19.12 0.18 12.89
CA TYR A 657 18.55 -0.77 11.94
C TYR A 657 17.41 -0.16 11.10
N VAL A 658 16.53 0.64 11.71
CA VAL A 658 15.48 1.34 10.97
C VAL A 658 16.05 2.34 9.97
N PHE A 659 17.06 3.12 10.36
CA PHE A 659 17.75 4.03 9.44
C PHE A 659 18.48 3.28 8.31
N ALA A 660 19.18 2.19 8.62
CA ALA A 660 19.86 1.37 7.61
C ALA A 660 18.88 0.80 6.58
N ARG A 661 17.71 0.32 7.04
CA ARG A 661 16.65 -0.20 6.17
C ARG A 661 16.07 0.89 5.26
N LYS A 662 15.82 2.09 5.80
CA LYS A 662 15.38 3.26 5.02
C LYS A 662 16.38 3.65 3.93
N ILE A 663 17.68 3.63 4.25
CA ILE A 663 18.74 3.90 3.28
C ILE A 663 18.77 2.81 2.20
N ALA A 664 18.74 1.54 2.58
CA ALA A 664 18.72 0.42 1.64
C ALA A 664 17.53 0.50 0.68
N MET A 665 16.35 0.85 1.18
CA MET A 665 15.16 1.05 0.36
C MET A 665 15.33 2.21 -0.63
N ASN A 666 15.88 3.34 -0.19
CA ASN A 666 16.18 4.44 -1.10
C ASN A 666 17.23 4.04 -2.16
N VAL A 667 18.26 3.26 -1.81
CA VAL A 667 19.24 2.76 -2.79
C VAL A 667 18.59 1.82 -3.80
N GLN A 668 17.73 0.89 -3.35
CA GLN A 668 16.98 0.01 -4.24
C GLN A 668 16.06 0.81 -5.17
N LEU A 669 15.34 1.79 -4.65
CA LEU A 669 14.53 2.70 -5.45
C LEU A 669 15.40 3.46 -6.44
N ALA A 670 16.61 3.90 -6.04
CA ALA A 670 17.55 4.60 -6.93
C ALA A 670 17.89 3.79 -8.19
N GLN A 671 17.90 2.46 -8.07
CA GLN A 671 18.26 1.54 -9.14
C GLN A 671 17.06 1.09 -9.98
N THR A 672 15.86 1.09 -9.41
CA THR A 672 14.68 0.43 -10.00
C THR A 672 13.61 1.40 -10.49
N THR A 673 13.55 2.61 -9.93
CA THR A 673 12.45 3.53 -10.21
C THR A 673 12.76 4.54 -11.31
N VAL A 674 11.78 4.82 -12.16
CA VAL A 674 11.91 5.84 -13.22
C VAL A 674 12.04 7.25 -12.67
N TRP A 675 11.54 7.52 -11.45
CA TRP A 675 11.59 8.84 -10.81
C TRP A 675 13.03 9.37 -10.62
N VAL A 676 14.02 8.47 -10.51
CA VAL A 676 15.45 8.84 -10.41
C VAL A 676 15.90 9.65 -11.61
N ASN A 677 15.37 9.36 -12.80
CA ASN A 677 15.73 10.09 -14.02
C ASN A 677 15.38 11.58 -13.91
N ILE A 678 14.23 11.92 -13.29
CA ILE A 678 13.83 13.31 -13.03
C ILE A 678 14.83 13.98 -12.09
N LEU A 679 15.16 13.30 -10.98
CA LEU A 679 16.08 13.84 -9.98
C LEU A 679 17.48 14.07 -10.58
N LEU A 680 18.02 13.11 -11.33
CA LEU A 680 19.32 13.21 -11.99
C LEU A 680 19.35 14.32 -13.03
N VAL A 681 18.35 14.38 -13.92
CA VAL A 681 18.22 15.46 -14.91
C VAL A 681 18.14 16.81 -14.20
N GLY A 682 17.38 16.88 -13.10
CA GLY A 682 17.28 18.06 -12.27
C GLY A 682 18.61 18.52 -11.67
N LEU A 683 19.36 17.60 -11.07
CA LEU A 683 20.69 17.87 -10.54
C LEU A 683 21.67 18.34 -11.62
N VAL A 684 21.64 17.73 -12.82
CA VAL A 684 22.47 18.17 -13.95
C VAL A 684 22.10 19.58 -14.38
N ILE A 685 20.80 19.89 -14.53
CA ILE A 685 20.34 21.23 -14.91
C ILE A 685 20.75 22.26 -13.86
N LEU A 686 20.56 21.96 -12.57
CA LEU A 686 20.99 22.80 -11.45
C LEU A 686 22.50 23.01 -11.44
N ALA A 687 23.29 21.95 -11.60
CA ALA A 687 24.75 22.02 -11.67
C ALA A 687 25.19 22.91 -12.83
N ILE A 688 24.62 22.74 -14.03
CA ILE A 688 24.93 23.59 -15.20
C ILE A 688 24.56 25.05 -14.93
N THR A 689 23.43 25.32 -14.26
CA THR A 689 23.02 26.69 -13.94
C THR A 689 23.86 27.34 -12.82
N ILE A 690 24.37 26.56 -11.86
CA ILE A 690 25.18 27.04 -10.74
C ILE A 690 26.66 27.18 -11.13
N PHE A 691 27.29 26.13 -11.67
CA PHE A 691 28.73 26.08 -11.97
C PHE A 691 29.12 26.88 -13.21
N ARG A 692 28.16 27.19 -14.07
CA ARG A 692 28.32 28.23 -15.09
C ARG A 692 27.51 29.44 -14.62
N PRO A 693 28.03 30.29 -13.72
CA PRO A 693 27.32 31.45 -13.19
C PRO A 693 27.09 32.45 -14.31
N ASN A 694 26.10 32.18 -15.15
CA ASN A 694 25.58 33.16 -16.07
C ASN A 694 24.97 34.27 -15.21
N ARG A 695 25.12 35.53 -15.66
CA ARG A 695 24.39 36.70 -15.14
C ARG A 695 22.92 36.37 -14.82
N ASN A 696 22.31 35.40 -15.51
CA ASN A 696 20.94 34.91 -15.36
C ASN A 696 20.51 34.54 -13.93
N PHE A 697 21.31 33.82 -13.12
CA PHE A 697 20.85 33.39 -11.78
C PHE A 697 20.86 34.55 -10.76
N SER A 698 21.90 35.39 -10.83
CA SER A 698 21.95 36.67 -10.10
C SER A 698 20.82 37.62 -10.53
N LEU A 699 20.48 37.64 -11.82
CA LEU A 699 19.35 38.42 -12.34
C LEU A 699 17.99 37.85 -11.91
N MET A 700 17.85 36.54 -11.75
CA MET A 700 16.64 35.93 -11.23
C MET A 700 16.38 36.37 -9.80
N LYS A 701 17.42 36.33 -8.94
CA LYS A 701 17.35 36.87 -7.58
C LYS A 701 16.97 38.36 -7.56
N LYS A 702 17.43 39.15 -8.53
CA LYS A 702 17.08 40.58 -8.63
C LYS A 702 15.66 40.83 -9.14
N LYS A 703 15.19 40.01 -10.10
CA LYS A 703 13.91 40.24 -10.80
C LYS A 703 12.72 39.56 -10.11
N TYR A 704 12.95 38.42 -9.49
CA TYR A 704 11.95 37.62 -8.79
C TYR A 704 12.50 37.14 -7.43
N PRO A 705 12.75 38.06 -6.47
CA PRO A 705 13.35 37.72 -5.18
C PRO A 705 12.56 36.69 -4.36
N ILE A 706 11.23 36.74 -4.37
CA ILE A 706 10.41 35.86 -3.52
C ILE A 706 10.31 34.46 -4.15
N ILE A 707 10.24 34.38 -5.48
CA ILE A 707 10.36 33.11 -6.20
C ILE A 707 11.74 32.46 -5.93
N TYR A 708 12.80 33.26 -5.86
CA TYR A 708 14.14 32.78 -5.51
C TYR A 708 14.20 32.23 -4.07
N ASP A 709 13.56 32.92 -3.11
CA ASP A 709 13.44 32.45 -1.73
C ASP A 709 12.64 31.13 -1.66
N GLY A 710 11.58 31.01 -2.47
CA GLY A 710 10.84 29.76 -2.67
C GLY A 710 11.75 28.63 -3.15
N PHE A 711 12.61 28.86 -4.14
CA PHE A 711 13.55 27.83 -4.61
C PHE A 711 14.50 27.33 -3.52
N LEU A 712 14.99 28.23 -2.65
CA LEU A 712 15.85 27.82 -1.55
C LEU A 712 15.10 26.93 -0.56
N ALA A 713 13.85 27.28 -0.24
CA ALA A 713 13.01 26.47 0.63
C ALA A 713 12.66 25.11 0.02
N THR A 714 12.35 25.05 -1.28
CA THR A 714 12.11 23.78 -2.00
C THR A 714 13.35 22.89 -2.03
N ILE A 715 14.56 23.44 -2.20
CA ILE A 715 15.80 22.65 -2.11
C ILE A 715 15.96 22.03 -0.72
N VAL A 716 15.64 22.79 0.34
CA VAL A 716 15.65 22.27 1.71
C VAL A 716 14.62 21.14 1.86
N GLY A 717 13.41 21.33 1.32
CA GLY A 717 12.37 20.31 1.23
C GLY A 717 12.89 19.02 0.59
N CYS A 718 13.33 19.07 -0.67
CA CYS A 718 13.94 17.95 -1.39
C CYS A 718 14.99 17.18 -0.55
N LEU A 719 15.91 17.90 0.09
CA LEU A 719 17.00 17.29 0.87
C LEU A 719 16.48 16.59 2.13
N VAL A 720 15.55 17.20 2.86
CA VAL A 720 14.94 16.61 4.05
C VAL A 720 14.10 15.39 3.66
N THR A 721 13.31 15.52 2.61
CA THR A 721 12.46 14.45 2.08
C THR A 721 13.29 13.22 1.70
N LEU A 722 14.46 13.39 1.06
CA LEU A 722 15.38 12.30 0.74
C LEU A 722 15.89 11.57 1.98
N LEU A 723 16.07 12.27 3.10
CA LEU A 723 16.69 11.73 4.32
C LEU A 723 15.68 11.03 5.23
N VAL A 724 14.45 11.54 5.32
CA VAL A 724 13.49 11.12 6.35
C VAL A 724 12.51 10.06 5.84
N ASN A 725 12.18 10.07 4.54
CA ASN A 725 11.18 9.17 3.97
C ASN A 725 11.71 7.83 3.50
N ASP A 726 10.84 6.81 3.61
CA ASP A 726 11.08 5.46 3.09
C ASP A 726 11.24 5.45 1.56
N SER A 727 10.51 6.32 0.86
CA SER A 727 10.62 6.54 -0.58
C SER A 727 11.08 7.97 -0.91
N GLY A 728 12.09 8.46 -0.18
CA GLY A 728 12.60 9.82 -0.30
C GLY A 728 12.99 10.22 -1.73
N ILE A 729 13.52 9.29 -2.53
CA ILE A 729 13.85 9.54 -3.94
C ILE A 729 12.62 9.93 -4.77
N ILE A 730 11.50 9.24 -4.56
CA ILE A 730 10.26 9.49 -5.33
C ILE A 730 9.71 10.87 -4.97
N ALA A 731 9.58 11.15 -3.67
CA ALA A 731 9.05 12.41 -3.17
C ALA A 731 9.96 13.60 -3.52
N ALA A 732 11.29 13.45 -3.44
CA ALA A 732 12.20 14.51 -3.85
C ALA A 732 12.25 14.73 -5.37
N ALA A 733 12.07 13.68 -6.17
CA ALA A 733 11.93 13.82 -7.61
C ALA A 733 10.69 14.66 -7.97
N THR A 734 9.55 14.41 -7.32
CA THR A 734 8.32 15.17 -7.59
C THR A 734 8.38 16.61 -7.05
N ASP A 735 9.03 16.84 -5.91
CA ASP A 735 9.30 18.19 -5.40
C ASP A 735 10.21 18.99 -6.36
N SER A 736 11.23 18.34 -6.93
CA SER A 736 12.15 18.98 -7.89
C SER A 736 11.47 19.51 -9.16
N ILE A 737 10.31 18.98 -9.54
CA ILE A 737 9.49 19.47 -10.68
C ILE A 737 9.09 20.93 -10.45
N TYR A 738 8.69 21.27 -9.23
CA TYR A 738 8.29 22.62 -8.83
C TYR A 738 9.48 23.58 -8.71
N LEU A 739 10.70 23.05 -8.56
CA LEU A 739 11.93 23.82 -8.61
C LEU A 739 12.38 24.11 -10.06
N LEU A 740 12.37 23.10 -10.93
CA LEU A 740 13.03 23.16 -12.24
C LEU A 740 12.20 23.83 -13.33
N ILE A 741 10.88 23.60 -13.33
CA ILE A 741 9.97 24.17 -14.33
C ILE A 741 10.00 25.70 -14.33
N PRO A 742 9.88 26.39 -13.17
CA PRO A 742 9.98 27.84 -13.14
C PRO A 742 11.32 28.36 -13.64
N ILE A 743 12.44 27.70 -13.29
CA ILE A 743 13.79 28.07 -13.74
C ILE A 743 13.86 28.00 -15.27
N LEU A 744 13.44 26.88 -15.87
CA LEU A 744 13.45 26.70 -17.33
C LEU A 744 12.57 27.75 -18.02
N ILE A 745 11.37 28.02 -17.52
CA ILE A 745 10.46 29.02 -18.08
C ILE A 745 11.05 30.44 -18.02
N ILE A 746 11.65 30.82 -16.88
CA ILE A 746 12.29 32.13 -16.71
C ILE A 746 13.47 32.27 -17.70
N LEU A 747 14.29 31.23 -17.84
CA LEU A 747 15.43 31.22 -18.76
C LEU A 747 14.99 31.28 -20.23
N ILE A 748 13.96 30.53 -20.62
CA ILE A 748 13.39 30.56 -21.97
C ILE A 748 12.81 31.94 -22.29
N ASN A 749 11.99 32.51 -21.39
CA ASN A 749 11.39 33.82 -21.59
C ASN A 749 12.44 34.91 -21.78
N LYS A 750 13.55 34.84 -21.05
CA LYS A 750 14.70 35.73 -21.29
C LYS A 750 15.39 35.43 -22.62
N GLY A 751 15.60 34.14 -22.93
CA GLY A 751 16.18 33.69 -24.19
C GLY A 751 15.43 34.23 -25.41
N VAL A 752 14.10 34.30 -25.36
CA VAL A 752 13.26 34.86 -26.43
C VAL A 752 13.29 36.39 -26.44
N LYS A 753 13.31 37.05 -25.27
CA LYS A 753 13.30 38.53 -25.14
C LYS A 753 14.61 39.21 -25.53
N ASN A 754 15.76 38.52 -25.47
CA ASN A 754 17.02 39.04 -26.00
C ASN A 754 17.00 39.07 -27.55
N LYS A 755 16.23 40.01 -28.12
CA LYS A 755 16.59 40.85 -29.28
C LYS A 755 17.04 42.19 -28.68
N ILE A 756 17.95 42.91 -29.34
CA ILE A 756 18.64 44.16 -28.91
C ILE A 756 19.90 43.83 -28.09
N CYS A 757 21.14 43.94 -28.57
CA CYS A 757 21.73 44.45 -29.81
C CYS A 757 22.56 43.38 -30.50
#